data_AF-A0A373LJK1-F1
#
_entry.id   AF-A0A373LJK1-F1
#
_cell.length_a   1.000
_cell.length_b   1.000
_cell.length_c   1.000
_cell.angle_alpha   90.00
_cell.angle_beta   90.00
_cell.angle_gamma   90.00
#
_symmetry.space_group_name_H-M   'P 1'
#
loop_
_entity.id
_entity.type
_entity.pdbx_description
1 polymer ?
#
loop_
_entity_poly.entity_id
_entity_poly.type
_entity_poly.pdbx_seq_one_letter_code
_entity_poly.pdbx_strand_id
1 'polypeptide(L)'
;MKKKFLSMVMILTMVMSMFSGVDLWNVSVKAASGYAVGTSVYFGAYYQNFITNEDIIYTLDDTDFNKDGTVTYKGVKYARAKAYGRFHYAKANDSIEWLVLGESGGYYTLISKKVLFMSDYQGFWSESQLRDKLNDDFYNTAFTKNEQKDMKAIVNVTKYHPYNDAYIDKKPAQYIETQDKVSLLDSDEVQSLDYGFDDTDSDTDTRIAYTTKYAGYDEPAVRWWLRGPGGWHYGNMVQSFVSVTGKINTQYFTYSYGVRPVIKVKANSVLLSDQPFDRDKVKNVTNKSNSITLNVTGTYKDGQTKKVLRDTEKYSDGYFTKSSSKIQGGLAKLSMLAASSVYNKNYSNKLIKACKFNKYKYVKKTPKKNNNDTISYEVGIRNVDGTNIVAVWVKGTGGDYEWVSNWNLGKGNTHTGFSIAEEKMYKEIKSYLSSNKVGLNKNSKTKVWITGHSRGAAVANLFAKHMNSVVGKNNVYAYTFATPRVSVLAKKKGYENIFNYLNPGDFVTEVAPKKWGYKRYGVDITLTESKKKSMEKKFKKLSKAKYNGFGVQGKNSLVKAFLKYAGNKKSGYYKKKPNKTPEFFCKYGLGYVLGGQLKSGLKNCIAACKSNNDAKKVMLKMVVDGKVNNKFGFAHTQLGYIAWLDVMY
;
A
#
# COMPACT_ATOMS: atom_id res chain seq x y z
N MET A 1 11.90 59.07 -19.09
CA MET A 1 11.60 58.16 -17.95
C MET A 1 10.17 58.37 -17.50
N LYS A 2 9.26 57.46 -17.93
CA LYS A 2 7.88 57.23 -17.46
C LYS A 2 7.20 56.38 -18.54
N LYS A 3 7.22 55.05 -18.37
CA LYS A 3 6.36 54.02 -18.99
C LYS A 3 7.01 52.65 -18.80
N LYS A 4 6.85 52.08 -17.61
CA LYS A 4 7.00 50.62 -17.33
C LYS A 4 6.51 50.26 -15.91
N PHE A 5 5.33 50.76 -15.53
CA PHE A 5 4.67 50.36 -14.27
C PHE A 5 3.15 50.16 -14.40
N LEU A 6 2.63 49.97 -15.62
CA LEU A 6 1.18 49.90 -15.86
C LEU A 6 0.70 48.70 -16.69
N SER A 7 1.47 47.61 -16.73
CA SER A 7 1.07 46.39 -17.46
C SER A 7 1.11 45.11 -16.61
N MET A 8 1.15 45.25 -15.27
CA MET A 8 1.18 44.10 -14.35
C MET A 8 0.06 44.14 -13.30
N VAL A 9 -0.92 45.04 -13.46
CA VAL A 9 -2.10 45.18 -12.56
C VAL A 9 -3.44 44.92 -13.29
N MET A 10 -3.44 44.70 -14.61
CA MET A 10 -4.66 44.41 -15.41
C MET A 10 -4.87 42.93 -15.77
N ILE A 11 -4.06 42.01 -15.26
CA ILE A 11 -4.31 40.55 -15.41
C ILE A 11 -4.82 39.94 -14.10
N LEU A 12 -4.83 40.68 -13.00
CA LEU A 12 -5.31 40.22 -11.69
C LEU A 12 -6.79 40.60 -11.39
N THR A 13 -7.42 41.41 -12.23
CA THR A 13 -8.82 41.88 -12.05
C THR A 13 -9.83 41.27 -13.03
N MET A 14 -9.38 40.41 -13.96
CA MET A 14 -10.26 39.70 -14.90
C MET A 14 -10.65 38.27 -14.45
N VAL A 15 -10.20 37.84 -13.26
CA VAL A 15 -10.54 36.53 -12.67
C VAL A 15 -11.51 36.67 -11.47
N MET A 16 -11.84 37.89 -11.03
CA MET A 16 -12.73 38.15 -9.90
C MET A 16 -14.18 38.52 -10.26
N SER A 17 -14.59 38.43 -11.54
CA SER A 17 -15.96 38.75 -11.98
C SER A 17 -16.79 37.53 -12.44
N MET A 18 -16.38 36.31 -12.10
CA MET A 18 -17.21 35.11 -12.33
C MET A 18 -17.91 34.57 -11.07
N PHE A 19 -17.89 35.32 -9.97
CA PHE A 19 -18.66 35.01 -8.76
C PHE A 19 -19.46 36.22 -8.31
N SER A 20 -20.63 36.40 -8.90
CA SER A 20 -21.71 37.15 -8.27
C SER A 20 -23.06 36.68 -8.81
N GLY A 21 -23.79 35.95 -7.97
CA GLY A 21 -25.24 35.82 -8.06
C GLY A 21 -25.77 34.51 -8.64
N VAL A 22 -25.80 33.45 -7.82
CA VAL A 22 -26.99 32.60 -7.66
C VAL A 22 -27.01 32.07 -6.23
N ASP A 23 -28.02 32.45 -5.46
CA ASP A 23 -28.26 31.94 -4.11
C ASP A 23 -28.68 30.47 -4.13
N LEU A 24 -28.20 29.76 -3.10
CA LEU A 24 -28.75 28.60 -2.40
C LEU A 24 -29.36 27.46 -3.26
N TRP A 25 -28.77 26.27 -3.13
CA TRP A 25 -29.39 25.01 -2.67
C TRP A 25 -28.45 23.83 -2.97
N ASN A 26 -27.96 23.18 -1.91
CA ASN A 26 -27.47 21.80 -1.82
C ASN A 26 -26.56 21.25 -2.93
N VAL A 27 -25.24 21.39 -2.76
CA VAL A 27 -24.31 20.29 -3.08
C VAL A 27 -23.28 20.20 -1.96
N SER A 28 -23.49 19.24 -1.07
CA SER A 28 -22.52 18.84 -0.07
C SER A 28 -21.24 18.37 -0.78
N VAL A 29 -20.13 19.04 -0.47
CA VAL A 29 -18.79 18.52 -0.75
C VAL A 29 -18.64 17.27 0.11
N LYS A 30 -18.86 16.09 -0.48
CA LYS A 30 -18.64 14.81 0.21
C LYS A 30 -17.13 14.64 0.42
N ALA A 31 -16.67 15.08 1.59
CA ALA A 31 -15.31 14.88 2.08
C ALA A 31 -14.95 13.39 2.10
N ALA A 32 -13.66 13.10 1.95
CA ALA A 32 -13.10 11.76 1.97
C ALA A 32 -13.60 10.98 3.20
N SER A 33 -14.19 9.81 2.98
CA SER A 33 -14.91 9.01 3.98
C SER A 33 -14.10 8.77 5.26
N GLY A 34 -14.47 9.48 6.32
CA GLY A 34 -14.03 9.30 7.70
C GLY A 34 -14.75 10.30 8.63
N TYR A 35 -14.93 9.96 9.90
CA TYR A 35 -15.49 10.87 10.91
C TYR A 35 -14.50 11.99 11.24
N ALA A 36 -14.99 13.23 11.31
CA ALA A 36 -14.19 14.41 11.66
C ALA A 36 -13.97 14.51 13.18
N VAL A 37 -12.96 15.25 13.62
CA VAL A 37 -12.76 15.57 15.04
C VAL A 37 -14.03 16.23 15.61
N GLY A 38 -14.41 15.83 16.82
CA GLY A 38 -15.65 16.25 17.48
C GLY A 38 -16.92 15.50 17.04
N THR A 39 -16.85 14.64 16.01
CA THR A 39 -18.01 13.83 15.59
C THR A 39 -18.36 12.81 16.68
N SER A 40 -19.65 12.67 16.97
CA SER A 40 -20.15 11.62 17.87
C SER A 40 -20.29 10.28 17.13
N VAL A 41 -19.74 9.23 17.71
CA VAL A 41 -19.77 7.85 17.18
C VAL A 41 -20.09 6.86 18.31
N TYR A 42 -20.61 5.69 17.96
CA TYR A 42 -21.10 4.69 18.90
C TYR A 42 -20.28 3.40 18.79
N PHE A 43 -19.82 2.88 19.94
CA PHE A 43 -18.99 1.67 20.03
C PHE A 43 -19.00 1.11 21.47
N GLY A 44 -19.04 -0.22 21.65
CA GLY A 44 -19.18 -0.81 22.99
C GLY A 44 -20.55 -0.50 23.62
N ALA A 45 -20.78 -0.94 24.87
CA ALA A 45 -22.03 -0.68 25.58
C ALA A 45 -21.81 -0.13 26.99
N TYR A 46 -22.77 0.66 27.46
CA TYR A 46 -22.78 1.15 28.82
C TYR A 46 -22.85 -0.02 29.80
N TYR A 47 -22.03 0.09 30.84
CA TYR A 47 -22.00 -0.80 31.98
C TYR A 47 -23.10 -0.39 32.96
N GLN A 48 -24.07 -1.26 33.24
CA GLN A 48 -25.16 -0.94 34.17
C GLN A 48 -24.79 -1.40 35.59
N ASN A 49 -25.16 -0.59 36.59
CA ASN A 49 -24.96 -0.88 38.01
C ASN A 49 -25.55 -2.26 38.40
N PHE A 50 -25.08 -2.77 39.54
CA PHE A 50 -25.49 -4.05 40.15
C PHE A 50 -26.98 -4.33 39.95
N ILE A 51 -27.30 -5.57 39.55
CA ILE A 51 -28.68 -6.04 39.60
C ILE A 51 -29.12 -5.99 41.06
N THR A 52 -30.19 -5.26 41.35
CA THR A 52 -30.82 -5.20 42.68
C THR A 52 -32.09 -6.04 42.77
N ASN A 53 -32.57 -6.56 41.63
CA ASN A 53 -33.74 -7.43 41.57
C ASN A 53 -33.34 -8.86 41.95
N GLU A 54 -33.79 -9.32 43.12
CA GLU A 54 -33.43 -10.62 43.69
C GLU A 54 -33.81 -11.81 42.79
N ASP A 55 -34.98 -11.78 42.14
CA ASP A 55 -35.42 -12.86 41.25
C ASP A 55 -34.45 -13.08 40.08
N ILE A 56 -33.94 -11.98 39.51
CA ILE A 56 -32.94 -12.03 38.45
C ILE A 56 -31.61 -12.56 38.99
N ILE A 57 -31.20 -12.16 40.20
CA ILE A 57 -29.96 -12.65 40.83
C ILE A 57 -30.03 -14.16 41.06
N TYR A 58 -31.07 -14.67 41.70
CA TYR A 58 -31.27 -16.10 41.93
C TYR A 58 -31.26 -16.90 40.64
N THR A 59 -31.97 -16.39 39.61
CA THR A 59 -31.99 -17.06 38.30
C THR A 59 -30.59 -17.12 37.68
N LEU A 60 -29.83 -16.02 37.75
CA LEU A 60 -28.49 -15.96 37.17
C LEU A 60 -27.46 -16.79 37.93
N ASP A 61 -27.59 -16.96 39.25
CA ASP A 61 -26.69 -17.83 40.02
C ASP A 61 -26.85 -19.32 39.67
N ASP A 62 -28.06 -19.74 39.30
CA ASP A 62 -28.38 -21.10 38.85
C ASP A 62 -28.20 -21.31 37.33
N THR A 63 -27.78 -20.28 36.57
CA THR A 63 -27.63 -20.39 35.12
C THR A 63 -26.17 -20.62 34.69
N ASP A 64 -25.96 -21.61 33.80
CA ASP A 64 -24.67 -21.82 33.14
C ASP A 64 -24.31 -20.66 32.21
N PHE A 65 -23.16 -20.03 32.47
CA PHE A 65 -22.65 -18.94 31.63
C PHE A 65 -21.97 -19.49 30.37
N ASN A 66 -22.03 -18.71 29.29
CA ASN A 66 -21.24 -18.98 28.09
C ASN A 66 -19.74 -18.94 28.42
N LYS A 67 -18.92 -19.57 27.57
CA LYS A 67 -17.45 -19.59 27.70
C LYS A 67 -16.80 -18.19 27.76
N ASP A 68 -17.49 -17.15 27.30
CA ASP A 68 -17.03 -15.77 27.36
C ASP A 68 -17.40 -15.04 28.67
N GLY A 69 -18.01 -15.73 29.63
CA GLY A 69 -18.41 -15.20 30.93
C GLY A 69 -19.73 -14.42 30.90
N THR A 70 -20.58 -14.64 29.88
CA THR A 70 -21.86 -13.92 29.74
C THR A 70 -23.07 -14.85 29.58
N VAL A 71 -24.28 -14.37 29.88
CA VAL A 71 -25.56 -15.09 29.66
C VAL A 71 -26.64 -14.14 29.19
N THR A 72 -27.59 -14.59 28.38
CA THR A 72 -28.73 -13.76 27.96
C THR A 72 -30.00 -14.28 28.61
N TYR A 73 -30.66 -13.43 29.41
CA TYR A 73 -31.93 -13.75 30.07
C TYR A 73 -32.96 -12.67 29.74
N LYS A 74 -34.17 -13.09 29.31
CA LYS A 74 -35.26 -12.18 28.87
C LYS A 74 -34.80 -11.07 27.89
N GLY A 75 -33.88 -11.41 26.99
CA GLY A 75 -33.37 -10.47 25.97
C GLY A 75 -32.34 -9.44 26.49
N VAL A 76 -31.89 -9.57 27.73
CA VAL A 76 -30.85 -8.73 28.33
C VAL A 76 -29.59 -9.59 28.54
N LYS A 77 -28.42 -9.04 28.20
CA LYS A 77 -27.14 -9.74 28.37
C LYS A 77 -26.53 -9.40 29.72
N TYR A 78 -26.16 -10.43 30.47
CA TYR A 78 -25.61 -10.37 31.82
C TYR A 78 -24.17 -10.89 31.86
N ALA A 79 -23.33 -10.36 32.77
CA ALA A 79 -21.96 -10.79 33.01
C ALA A 79 -21.66 -10.79 34.52
N ARG A 80 -20.87 -11.76 35.00
CA ARG A 80 -20.46 -11.83 36.42
C ARG A 80 -19.21 -10.97 36.64
N ALA A 81 -19.26 -10.04 37.59
CA ALA A 81 -18.11 -9.22 37.95
C ALA A 81 -17.21 -9.89 38.98
N LYS A 82 -15.91 -9.92 38.67
CA LYS A 82 -14.89 -10.56 39.51
C LYS A 82 -14.74 -9.90 40.88
N ALA A 83 -15.01 -8.60 40.99
CA ALA A 83 -14.65 -7.84 42.18
C ALA A 83 -15.53 -8.14 43.41
N TYR A 84 -16.77 -8.61 43.25
CA TYR A 84 -17.70 -8.79 44.38
C TYR A 84 -18.75 -9.90 44.20
N GLY A 85 -18.60 -10.80 43.20
CA GLY A 85 -19.56 -11.89 42.95
C GLY A 85 -20.94 -11.44 42.41
N ARG A 86 -21.11 -10.15 42.09
CA ARG A 86 -22.37 -9.56 41.61
C ARG A 86 -22.50 -9.60 40.07
N PHE A 87 -23.73 -9.53 39.58
CA PHE A 87 -24.03 -9.51 38.14
C PHE A 87 -24.22 -8.09 37.60
N HIS A 88 -23.75 -7.86 36.39
CA HIS A 88 -23.96 -6.65 35.59
C HIS A 88 -24.73 -6.99 34.32
N TYR A 89 -25.35 -5.98 33.70
CA TYR A 89 -26.11 -6.18 32.48
C TYR A 89 -25.97 -5.04 31.48
N ALA A 90 -26.17 -5.34 30.20
CA ALA A 90 -26.22 -4.36 29.13
C ALA A 90 -27.47 -4.62 28.28
N LYS A 91 -28.30 -3.58 28.10
CA LYS A 91 -29.40 -3.63 27.13
C LYS A 91 -28.84 -3.44 25.72
N ALA A 92 -29.45 -4.12 24.77
CA ALA A 92 -28.97 -4.22 23.40
C ALA A 92 -28.78 -2.84 22.69
N ASN A 93 -29.53 -1.80 23.08
CA ASN A 93 -29.52 -0.48 22.44
C ASN A 93 -28.68 0.59 23.17
N ASP A 94 -27.95 0.24 24.23
CA ASP A 94 -27.19 1.19 25.07
C ASP A 94 -25.72 1.30 24.64
N SER A 95 -25.46 1.66 23.39
CA SER A 95 -24.09 1.86 22.90
C SER A 95 -23.43 3.09 23.52
N ILE A 96 -22.14 3.00 23.91
CA ILE A 96 -21.41 4.15 24.44
C ILE A 96 -21.20 5.16 23.32
N GLU A 97 -21.51 6.43 23.59
CA GLU A 97 -21.24 7.55 22.70
C GLU A 97 -19.84 8.11 22.95
N TRP A 98 -19.06 8.25 21.88
CA TRP A 98 -17.68 8.71 21.89
C TRP A 98 -17.51 9.93 20.98
N LEU A 99 -16.62 10.83 21.34
CA LEU A 99 -16.13 11.91 20.49
C LEU A 99 -14.84 11.47 19.79
N VAL A 100 -14.76 11.71 18.48
CA VAL A 100 -13.54 11.50 17.70
C VAL A 100 -12.53 12.59 18.04
N LEU A 101 -11.36 12.19 18.54
CA LEU A 101 -10.24 13.10 18.81
C LEU A 101 -9.28 13.21 17.62
N GLY A 102 -9.22 12.17 16.78
CA GLY A 102 -8.38 12.18 15.57
C GLY A 102 -8.21 10.80 14.96
N GLU A 103 -7.68 10.75 13.73
CA GLU A 103 -7.35 9.51 13.04
C GLU A 103 -5.85 9.44 12.78
N SER A 104 -5.21 8.33 13.17
CA SER A 104 -3.81 8.08 12.88
C SER A 104 -3.53 6.60 12.70
N GLY A 105 -2.86 6.27 11.61
CA GLY A 105 -2.40 4.91 11.33
C GLY A 105 -3.53 3.89 11.10
N GLY A 106 -4.71 4.33 10.65
CA GLY A 106 -5.88 3.51 10.40
C GLY A 106 -6.79 3.31 11.62
N TYR A 107 -6.60 4.09 12.68
CA TYR A 107 -7.35 4.02 13.93
C TYR A 107 -7.82 5.41 14.35
N TYR A 108 -9.07 5.50 14.81
CA TYR A 108 -9.58 6.66 15.52
C TYR A 108 -9.16 6.58 16.99
N THR A 109 -8.65 7.69 17.52
CA THR A 109 -8.62 7.94 18.97
C THR A 109 -9.97 8.52 19.37
N LEU A 110 -10.63 7.90 20.34
CA LEU A 110 -11.98 8.27 20.77
C LEU A 110 -11.97 8.50 22.28
N ILE A 111 -12.65 9.55 22.77
CA ILE A 111 -12.94 9.77 24.19
C ILE A 111 -14.44 9.61 24.43
N SER A 112 -14.84 9.04 25.57
CA SER A 112 -16.27 8.99 25.90
C SER A 112 -16.84 10.41 25.96
N LYS A 113 -17.98 10.64 25.31
CA LYS A 113 -18.60 11.98 25.27
C LYS A 113 -19.03 12.44 26.66
N LYS A 114 -19.53 11.50 27.47
CA LYS A 114 -19.96 11.69 28.85
C LYS A 114 -19.09 10.90 29.84
N VAL A 115 -19.20 11.24 31.12
CA VAL A 115 -18.60 10.48 32.23
C VAL A 115 -19.38 9.16 32.41
N LEU A 116 -18.66 8.05 32.36
CA LEU A 116 -19.26 6.71 32.35
C LEU A 116 -19.51 6.15 33.76
N PHE A 117 -18.59 6.42 34.69
CA PHE A 117 -18.69 6.01 36.10
C PHE A 117 -17.77 6.89 36.97
N MET A 118 -17.95 6.79 38.29
CA MET A 118 -17.10 7.46 39.28
C MET A 118 -16.06 6.47 39.82
N SER A 119 -14.84 6.93 40.04
CA SER A 119 -13.81 6.14 40.68
C SER A 119 -12.85 7.02 41.45
N ASP A 120 -12.27 6.46 42.49
CA ASP A 120 -11.00 6.93 43.03
C ASP A 120 -9.86 6.66 42.02
N TYR A 121 -8.80 7.46 42.15
CA TYR A 121 -7.57 7.29 41.38
C TYR A 121 -6.41 7.57 42.32
N GLN A 122 -5.70 6.52 42.74
CA GLN A 122 -4.56 6.59 43.64
C GLN A 122 -3.27 6.12 42.96
N GLY A 123 -2.14 6.68 43.40
CA GLY A 123 -0.80 6.34 42.91
C GLY A 123 -0.49 6.86 41.51
N PHE A 124 0.64 6.40 40.96
CA PHE A 124 1.01 6.69 39.58
C PHE A 124 0.13 5.90 38.61
N TRP A 125 -0.13 6.44 37.42
CA TRP A 125 -0.96 5.79 36.41
C TRP A 125 -0.58 4.31 36.18
N SER A 126 0.72 4.04 36.02
CA SER A 126 1.29 2.71 35.77
C SER A 126 0.97 1.67 36.84
N GLU A 127 0.68 2.12 38.05
CA GLU A 127 0.45 1.29 39.24
C GLU A 127 -0.97 1.44 39.80
N SER A 128 -1.83 2.22 39.13
CA SER A 128 -3.12 2.62 39.69
C SER A 128 -4.21 1.57 39.51
N GLN A 129 -5.00 1.37 40.55
CA GLN A 129 -6.17 0.48 40.50
C GLN A 129 -7.21 0.94 39.46
N LEU A 130 -7.30 2.25 39.19
CA LEU A 130 -8.16 2.77 38.13
C LEU A 130 -7.71 2.29 36.74
N ARG A 131 -6.41 2.28 36.46
CA ARG A 131 -5.86 1.74 35.22
C ARG A 131 -6.20 0.25 35.08
N ASP A 132 -6.06 -0.53 36.14
CA ASP A 132 -6.40 -1.95 36.13
C ASP A 132 -7.91 -2.18 35.90
N LYS A 133 -8.76 -1.41 36.59
CA LYS A 133 -10.21 -1.41 36.38
C LYS A 133 -10.59 -1.07 34.94
N LEU A 134 -9.89 -0.13 34.30
CA LEU A 134 -10.12 0.22 32.89
C LEU A 134 -9.68 -0.88 31.92
N ASN A 135 -8.52 -1.50 32.17
CA ASN A 135 -7.88 -2.43 31.23
C ASN A 135 -8.27 -3.90 31.41
N ASP A 136 -8.86 -4.25 32.56
CA ASP A 136 -9.45 -5.56 32.83
C ASP A 136 -10.98 -5.49 32.87
N ASP A 137 -11.56 -4.95 33.94
CA ASP A 137 -13.01 -5.02 34.18
C ASP A 137 -13.81 -4.28 33.09
N PHE A 138 -13.60 -2.97 32.94
CA PHE A 138 -14.30 -2.15 31.95
C PHE A 138 -14.06 -2.66 30.52
N TYR A 139 -12.82 -2.97 30.15
CA TYR A 139 -12.50 -3.48 28.82
C TYR A 139 -13.25 -4.78 28.48
N ASN A 140 -13.30 -5.71 29.43
CA ASN A 140 -13.92 -7.02 29.20
C ASN A 140 -15.45 -6.97 29.23
N THR A 141 -16.03 -5.93 29.86
CA THR A 141 -17.48 -5.81 30.03
C THR A 141 -18.11 -4.86 29.02
N ALA A 142 -17.47 -3.72 28.74
CA ALA A 142 -17.97 -2.75 27.77
C ALA A 142 -17.83 -3.24 26.31
N PHE A 143 -16.84 -4.08 26.00
CA PHE A 143 -16.53 -4.50 24.62
C PHE A 143 -16.61 -6.02 24.44
N THR A 144 -17.35 -6.46 23.41
CA THR A 144 -17.40 -7.88 23.00
C THR A 144 -16.06 -8.33 22.41
N LYS A 145 -15.84 -9.63 22.30
CA LYS A 145 -14.64 -10.19 21.65
C LYS A 145 -14.46 -9.74 20.19
N ASN A 146 -15.51 -9.31 19.48
CA ASN A 146 -15.38 -8.79 18.13
C ASN A 146 -14.96 -7.32 18.11
N GLU A 147 -15.54 -6.48 18.98
CA GLU A 147 -15.09 -5.10 19.16
C GLU A 147 -13.65 -5.05 19.67
N GLN A 148 -13.29 -5.92 20.62
CA GLN A 148 -11.93 -6.07 21.14
C GLN A 148 -10.90 -6.34 20.04
N LYS A 149 -11.25 -7.07 18.96
CA LYS A 149 -10.36 -7.33 17.79
C LYS A 149 -10.12 -6.09 16.92
N ASP A 150 -11.03 -5.13 16.97
CA ASP A 150 -10.94 -3.87 16.25
C ASP A 150 -10.35 -2.74 17.10
N MET A 151 -10.09 -3.00 18.38
CA MET A 151 -9.37 -2.10 19.26
C MET A 151 -7.85 -2.28 19.17
N LYS A 152 -7.11 -1.22 19.50
CA LYS A 152 -5.65 -1.21 19.59
C LYS A 152 -5.20 -0.62 20.91
N ALA A 153 -4.14 -1.17 21.48
CA ALA A 153 -3.49 -0.59 22.65
C ALA A 153 -2.93 0.81 22.35
N ILE A 154 -3.06 1.69 23.33
CA ILE A 154 -2.54 3.05 23.38
C ILE A 154 -1.20 2.97 24.11
N VAL A 155 -0.15 3.47 23.47
CA VAL A 155 1.15 3.64 24.11
C VAL A 155 1.14 5.02 24.74
N ASN A 156 1.21 5.08 26.06
CA ASN A 156 1.22 6.30 26.84
C ASN A 156 2.57 6.49 27.48
N VAL A 157 3.01 7.74 27.60
CA VAL A 157 4.19 8.10 28.39
C VAL A 157 3.69 8.95 29.56
N THR A 158 3.90 8.49 30.78
CA THR A 158 3.45 9.18 31.99
C THR A 158 4.63 9.52 32.87
N LYS A 159 4.60 10.71 33.50
CA LYS A 159 5.61 11.06 34.48
C LYS A 159 5.44 10.21 35.74
N TYR A 160 6.58 9.68 36.19
CA TYR A 160 6.75 8.79 37.33
C TYR A 160 7.83 9.40 38.22
N HIS A 161 7.48 9.79 39.44
CA HIS A 161 8.43 10.47 40.33
C HIS A 161 8.21 10.03 41.77
N PRO A 162 8.71 8.85 42.18
CA PRO A 162 8.51 8.33 43.54
C PRO A 162 8.94 9.30 44.63
N TYR A 163 8.36 9.18 45.82
CA TYR A 163 8.62 10.10 46.94
C TYR A 163 10.11 10.24 47.25
N ASN A 164 10.79 9.10 47.40
CA ASN A 164 12.21 9.08 47.72
C ASN A 164 13.03 9.80 46.64
N ASP A 165 12.73 9.55 45.36
CA ASP A 165 13.40 10.25 44.26
C ASP A 165 13.10 11.76 44.26
N ALA A 166 11.86 12.17 44.55
CA ALA A 166 11.46 13.57 44.55
C ALA A 166 12.00 14.39 45.73
N TYR A 167 11.98 13.84 46.94
CA TYR A 167 12.25 14.59 48.18
C TYR A 167 13.51 14.16 48.93
N ILE A 168 13.87 12.88 48.88
CA ILE A 168 15.04 12.36 49.61
C ILE A 168 16.28 12.48 48.74
N ASP A 169 16.27 11.83 47.59
CA ASP A 169 17.41 11.72 46.68
C ASP A 169 17.51 12.91 45.72
N LYS A 170 16.46 13.74 45.63
CA LYS A 170 16.35 14.91 44.74
C LYS A 170 16.69 14.60 43.26
N LYS A 171 16.29 13.43 42.79
CA LYS A 171 16.42 13.01 41.40
C LYS A 171 15.35 13.68 40.53
N PRO A 172 15.64 13.94 39.24
CA PRO A 172 14.64 14.44 38.31
C PRO A 172 13.52 13.42 38.10
N ALA A 173 12.34 13.91 37.70
CA ALA A 173 11.20 13.06 37.36
C ALA A 173 11.54 12.12 36.21
N GLN A 174 11.08 10.88 36.32
CA GLN A 174 11.22 9.86 35.29
C GLN A 174 9.94 9.78 34.47
N TYR A 175 10.01 9.04 33.36
CA TYR A 175 8.86 8.78 32.50
C TYR A 175 8.75 7.29 32.24
N ILE A 176 7.55 6.74 32.41
CA ILE A 176 7.26 5.33 32.17
C ILE A 176 6.30 5.19 31.00
N GLU A 177 6.61 4.24 30.12
CA GLU A 177 5.73 3.85 29.03
C GLU A 177 4.73 2.80 29.52
N THR A 178 3.44 3.02 29.29
CA THR A 178 2.38 2.02 29.51
C THR A 178 1.68 1.67 28.20
N GLN A 179 1.21 0.43 28.09
CA GLN A 179 0.38 -0.02 26.98
C GLN A 179 -1.02 -0.34 27.48
N ASP A 180 -1.98 0.50 27.09
CA ASP A 180 -3.31 0.53 27.67
C ASP A 180 -4.36 0.26 26.59
N LYS A 181 -5.19 -0.75 26.76
CA LYS A 181 -6.36 -1.00 25.91
C LYS A 181 -7.40 0.12 26.05
N VAL A 182 -7.49 0.67 27.25
CA VAL A 182 -8.35 1.80 27.63
C VAL A 182 -7.53 2.73 28.54
N SER A 183 -7.50 4.02 28.22
CA SER A 183 -6.71 5.05 28.90
C SER A 183 -7.57 6.21 29.39
N LEU A 184 -6.95 7.21 30.03
CA LEU A 184 -7.45 8.58 30.14
C LEU A 184 -6.52 9.54 29.37
N LEU A 185 -7.00 10.75 29.06
CA LEU A 185 -6.18 11.84 28.55
C LEU A 185 -5.35 12.46 29.69
N ASP A 186 -4.13 12.90 29.40
CA ASP A 186 -3.32 13.71 30.33
C ASP A 186 -3.62 15.21 30.21
N SER A 187 -2.92 16.04 31.01
CA SER A 187 -3.09 17.50 31.03
C SER A 187 -2.81 18.17 29.68
N ASP A 188 -1.86 17.65 28.92
CA ASP A 188 -1.45 18.27 27.66
C ASP A 188 -2.43 17.88 26.55
N GLU A 189 -2.90 16.63 26.58
CA GLU A 189 -3.90 16.12 25.65
C GLU A 189 -5.25 16.85 25.78
N VAL A 190 -5.66 17.25 26.99
CA VAL A 190 -6.90 18.05 27.19
C VAL A 190 -6.73 19.55 26.91
N GLN A 191 -5.54 19.98 26.50
CA GLN A 191 -5.25 21.33 25.99
C GLN A 191 -4.94 21.31 24.49
N SER A 192 -5.05 20.13 23.85
CA SER A 192 -4.73 19.97 22.45
C SER A 192 -5.84 20.50 21.54
N LEU A 193 -5.52 21.55 20.78
CA LEU A 193 -6.37 22.07 19.69
C LEU A 193 -6.70 20.98 18.67
N ASP A 194 -5.78 20.03 18.42
CA ASP A 194 -6.00 18.91 17.50
C ASP A 194 -7.12 17.97 17.98
N TYR A 195 -7.36 17.91 19.28
CA TYR A 195 -8.43 17.13 19.92
C TYR A 195 -9.72 17.94 20.10
N GLY A 196 -9.71 19.22 19.68
CA GLY A 196 -10.84 20.14 19.80
C GLY A 196 -10.98 20.76 21.19
N PHE A 197 -9.92 20.76 22.00
CA PHE A 197 -9.89 21.47 23.29
C PHE A 197 -9.19 22.82 23.16
N ASP A 198 -9.53 23.76 24.03
CA ASP A 198 -8.82 25.04 24.12
C ASP A 198 -7.45 24.86 24.78
N ASP A 199 -6.44 25.53 24.23
CA ASP A 199 -5.06 25.58 24.74
C ASP A 199 -4.96 26.54 25.94
N THR A 200 -5.55 26.13 27.06
CA THR A 200 -5.56 26.84 28.34
C THR A 200 -5.80 25.87 29.48
N ASP A 201 -5.31 26.18 30.68
CA ASP A 201 -5.63 25.44 31.91
C ASP A 201 -6.82 26.03 32.67
N SER A 202 -7.36 27.17 32.22
CA SER A 202 -8.45 27.92 32.85
C SER A 202 -9.84 27.39 32.45
N ASP A 203 -10.90 28.07 32.90
CA ASP A 203 -12.29 27.72 32.59
C ASP A 203 -12.53 27.71 31.07
N THR A 204 -13.20 26.66 30.57
CA THR A 204 -13.59 26.50 29.16
C THR A 204 -14.71 25.48 29.04
N ASP A 205 -15.61 25.70 28.07
CA ASP A 205 -16.70 24.78 27.79
C ASP A 205 -16.22 23.51 27.08
N THR A 206 -15.06 23.53 26.41
CA THR A 206 -14.56 22.40 25.60
C THR A 206 -14.24 21.16 26.43
N ARG A 207 -13.98 21.33 27.74
CA ARG A 207 -13.62 20.24 28.67
C ARG A 207 -14.73 19.85 29.66
N ILE A 208 -15.84 20.58 29.68
CA ILE A 208 -16.97 20.26 30.56
C ILE A 208 -17.52 18.88 30.18
N ALA A 209 -17.73 18.04 31.19
CA ALA A 209 -18.24 16.69 30.98
C ALA A 209 -19.42 16.41 31.91
N TYR A 210 -20.51 15.95 31.28
CA TYR A 210 -21.74 15.57 31.96
C TYR A 210 -21.73 14.07 32.24
N THR A 211 -22.37 13.66 33.33
CA THR A 211 -22.54 12.24 33.64
C THR A 211 -23.55 11.60 32.70
N THR A 212 -23.38 10.30 32.50
CA THR A 212 -24.47 9.46 32.02
C THR A 212 -25.42 9.14 33.18
N LYS A 213 -26.67 8.82 32.89
CA LYS A 213 -27.60 8.22 33.89
C LYS A 213 -27.05 6.94 34.55
N TYR A 214 -26.06 6.29 33.93
CA TYR A 214 -25.42 5.07 34.42
C TYR A 214 -24.35 5.33 35.48
N ALA A 215 -23.82 6.56 35.57
CA ALA A 215 -22.85 6.96 36.58
C ALA A 215 -23.48 7.25 37.96
N GLY A 216 -24.81 7.04 38.12
CA GLY A 216 -25.53 7.25 39.37
C GLY A 216 -26.07 8.67 39.60
N TYR A 217 -25.99 9.54 38.59
CA TYR A 217 -26.45 10.93 38.64
C TYR A 217 -27.26 11.29 37.40
N ASP A 218 -28.28 12.15 37.54
CA ASP A 218 -29.13 12.62 36.43
C ASP A 218 -28.46 13.77 35.65
N GLU A 219 -27.43 13.38 34.90
CA GLU A 219 -26.66 14.18 33.94
C GLU A 219 -26.02 15.53 34.39
N PRO A 220 -25.62 15.76 35.67
CA PRO A 220 -24.88 16.97 36.02
C PRO A 220 -23.47 16.99 35.38
N ALA A 221 -22.92 18.20 35.23
CA ALA A 221 -21.49 18.39 35.02
C ALA A 221 -20.72 17.96 36.27
N VAL A 222 -19.66 17.18 36.10
CA VAL A 222 -18.84 16.68 37.22
C VAL A 222 -17.36 16.86 36.97
N ARG A 223 -16.58 16.83 38.05
CA ARG A 223 -15.13 16.73 37.97
C ARG A 223 -14.74 15.38 37.35
N TRP A 224 -13.68 15.33 36.54
CA TRP A 224 -13.21 14.08 35.95
C TRP A 224 -11.68 13.96 35.88
N TRP A 225 -11.18 12.74 36.04
CA TRP A 225 -9.75 12.45 36.17
C TRP A 225 -8.96 12.56 34.85
N LEU A 226 -7.72 13.05 34.95
CA LEU A 226 -6.72 13.02 33.88
C LEU A 226 -5.63 11.98 34.19
N ARG A 227 -5.04 11.37 33.17
CA ARG A 227 -3.90 10.46 33.28
C ARG A 227 -2.63 11.23 33.62
N GLY A 228 -2.32 11.28 34.91
CA GLY A 228 -1.05 11.82 35.38
C GLY A 228 -0.88 13.35 35.15
N PRO A 229 0.30 13.86 35.54
CA PRO A 229 1.23 13.21 36.45
C PRO A 229 0.79 13.37 37.90
N GLY A 230 0.96 12.30 38.68
CA GLY A 230 0.96 12.37 40.13
C GLY A 230 2.12 13.27 40.57
N GLY A 231 1.83 14.53 40.84
CA GLY A 231 2.80 15.49 41.38
C GLY A 231 2.89 15.34 42.90
N TRP A 232 3.83 16.06 43.52
CA TRP A 232 3.87 16.15 44.98
C TRP A 232 3.61 17.57 45.45
N HIS A 233 2.72 17.71 46.42
CA HIS A 233 2.43 18.95 47.10
C HIS A 233 2.55 18.74 48.62
N TYR A 234 3.48 19.46 49.25
CA TYR A 234 3.83 19.31 50.67
C TYR A 234 4.03 17.84 51.11
N GLY A 235 4.70 17.03 50.29
CA GLY A 235 4.97 15.62 50.58
C GLY A 235 3.79 14.66 50.35
N ASN A 236 2.63 15.16 49.90
CA ASN A 236 1.48 14.34 49.52
C ASN A 236 1.33 14.30 48.01
N MET A 237 0.98 13.13 47.46
CA MET A 237 0.79 12.99 46.03
C MET A 237 -0.55 13.59 45.60
N VAL A 238 -0.55 14.32 44.49
CA VAL A 238 -1.71 14.99 43.91
C VAL A 238 -1.94 14.57 42.47
N GLN A 239 -3.20 14.47 42.06
CA GLN A 239 -3.59 14.05 40.72
C GLN A 239 -4.37 15.14 40.00
N SER A 240 -4.13 15.25 38.69
CA SER A 240 -4.79 16.21 37.83
C SER A 240 -6.22 15.77 37.48
N PHE A 241 -7.13 16.73 37.49
CA PHE A 241 -8.52 16.56 37.10
C PHE A 241 -9.03 17.83 36.40
N VAL A 242 -10.13 17.69 35.69
CA VAL A 242 -10.88 18.81 35.10
C VAL A 242 -12.07 19.12 36.00
N SER A 243 -12.28 20.40 36.33
CA SER A 243 -13.39 20.88 37.16
C SER A 243 -14.73 20.88 36.42
N VAL A 244 -15.81 21.21 37.12
CA VAL A 244 -17.14 21.40 36.52
C VAL A 244 -17.22 22.61 35.56
N THR A 245 -16.23 23.50 35.60
CA THR A 245 -16.07 24.67 34.71
C THR A 245 -15.05 24.42 33.59
N GLY A 246 -14.51 23.21 33.49
CA GLY A 246 -13.49 22.85 32.51
C GLY A 246 -12.05 23.22 32.90
N LYS A 247 -11.82 23.85 34.07
CA LYS A 247 -10.48 24.20 34.56
C LYS A 247 -9.67 22.99 34.99
N ILE A 248 -8.39 22.94 34.63
CA ILE A 248 -7.46 21.90 35.07
C ILE A 248 -6.96 22.25 36.47
N ASN A 249 -7.10 21.31 37.41
CA ASN A 249 -6.64 21.47 38.79
C ASN A 249 -5.94 20.18 39.26
N THR A 250 -5.28 20.26 40.41
CA THR A 250 -4.69 19.09 41.08
C THR A 250 -5.31 18.94 42.48
N GLN A 251 -5.51 17.70 42.93
CA GLN A 251 -6.06 17.41 44.27
C GLN A 251 -5.40 16.16 44.87
N TYR A 252 -5.35 16.09 46.20
CA TYR A 252 -4.99 14.87 46.94
C TYR A 252 -5.95 13.69 46.65
N PHE A 253 -5.46 12.47 46.87
CA PHE A 253 -6.13 11.18 46.61
C PHE A 253 -7.33 10.85 47.51
N THR A 254 -8.21 11.82 47.78
CA THR A 254 -9.30 11.66 48.76
C THR A 254 -10.69 11.65 48.13
N TYR A 255 -10.81 11.81 46.81
CA TYR A 255 -12.10 11.99 46.15
C TYR A 255 -12.35 10.95 45.07
N SER A 256 -13.63 10.70 44.81
CA SER A 256 -14.10 9.94 43.66
C SER A 256 -14.58 10.93 42.60
N TYR A 257 -13.98 10.91 41.42
CA TYR A 257 -14.34 11.76 40.28
C TYR A 257 -14.75 10.93 39.06
N GLY A 258 -15.32 11.62 38.09
CA GLY A 258 -15.76 11.03 36.84
C GLY A 258 -14.61 10.44 36.03
N VAL A 259 -14.90 9.35 35.35
CA VAL A 259 -13.99 8.67 34.44
C VAL A 259 -14.48 8.87 33.00
N ARG A 260 -13.61 9.42 32.15
CA ARG A 260 -13.82 9.53 30.69
C ARG A 260 -12.81 8.66 29.94
N PRO A 261 -13.15 7.41 29.63
CA PRO A 261 -12.23 6.52 28.94
C PRO A 261 -11.84 7.01 27.56
N VAL A 262 -10.62 6.64 27.15
CA VAL A 262 -10.05 6.85 25.82
C VAL A 262 -9.72 5.50 25.20
N ILE A 263 -10.12 5.28 23.96
CA ILE A 263 -9.87 4.05 23.21
C ILE A 263 -9.32 4.32 21.81
N LYS A 264 -8.67 3.33 21.21
CA LYS A 264 -8.34 3.33 19.78
C LYS A 264 -9.09 2.24 19.03
N VAL A 265 -9.86 2.62 18.01
CA VAL A 265 -10.71 1.71 17.21
C VAL A 265 -10.34 1.83 15.73
N LYS A 266 -10.30 0.72 15.00
CA LYS A 266 -10.06 0.74 13.54
C LYS A 266 -11.03 1.67 12.84
N ALA A 267 -10.51 2.53 11.97
CA ALA A 267 -11.32 3.49 11.21
C ALA A 267 -12.29 2.83 10.21
N ASN A 268 -12.10 1.54 9.93
CA ASN A 268 -12.99 0.72 9.09
C ASN A 268 -13.73 -0.37 9.88
N SER A 269 -13.79 -0.26 11.21
CA SER A 269 -14.62 -1.15 12.03
C SER A 269 -16.07 -1.04 11.57
N VAL A 270 -16.70 -2.17 11.27
CA VAL A 270 -18.15 -2.21 10.97
C VAL A 270 -19.01 -2.09 12.22
N LEU A 271 -18.37 -2.15 13.40
CA LEU A 271 -18.99 -2.03 14.71
C LEU A 271 -18.88 -0.60 15.24
N LEU A 272 -18.26 0.32 14.49
CA LEU A 272 -18.25 1.75 14.79
C LEU A 272 -19.33 2.42 13.94
N SER A 273 -20.30 3.07 14.58
CA SER A 273 -21.46 3.66 13.92
C SER A 273 -21.60 5.15 14.22
N ASP A 274 -22.29 5.89 13.36
CA ASP A 274 -22.75 7.26 13.59
C ASP A 274 -24.12 7.33 14.25
N GLN A 275 -24.76 6.18 14.51
CA GLN A 275 -26.03 6.07 15.20
C GLN A 275 -25.95 5.02 16.31
N PRO A 276 -26.74 5.15 17.39
CA PRO A 276 -26.92 4.07 18.35
C PRO A 276 -27.39 2.81 17.62
N PHE A 277 -26.78 1.66 17.91
CA PHE A 277 -27.13 0.42 17.25
C PHE A 277 -27.25 -0.74 18.25
N ASP A 278 -28.04 -1.74 17.87
CA ASP A 278 -28.16 -2.98 18.61
C ASP A 278 -26.95 -3.87 18.29
N ARG A 279 -25.97 -3.87 19.20
CA ARG A 279 -24.69 -4.57 19.01
C ARG A 279 -24.83 -6.08 18.90
N ASP A 280 -25.89 -6.66 19.48
CA ASP A 280 -26.15 -8.10 19.49
C ASP A 280 -26.98 -8.53 18.25
N LYS A 281 -27.76 -7.61 17.67
CA LYS A 281 -28.44 -7.80 16.36
C LYS A 281 -27.61 -7.40 15.16
N VAL A 282 -26.41 -6.85 15.35
CA VAL A 282 -25.39 -6.93 14.31
C VAL A 282 -25.10 -8.42 14.13
N LYS A 283 -25.90 -9.06 13.25
CA LYS A 283 -25.65 -10.42 12.76
C LYS A 283 -24.16 -10.48 12.53
N ASN A 284 -23.52 -11.58 12.92
CA ASN A 284 -22.16 -11.90 12.54
C ASN A 284 -22.03 -11.74 11.01
N VAL A 285 -21.84 -10.50 10.55
CA VAL A 285 -21.00 -10.15 9.45
C VAL A 285 -19.63 -10.34 10.09
N THR A 286 -19.27 -11.62 10.32
CA THR A 286 -18.04 -12.06 9.70
C THR A 286 -18.12 -11.49 8.29
N ASN A 287 -17.54 -10.31 8.09
CA ASN A 287 -16.99 -9.98 6.80
C ASN A 287 -16.08 -11.18 6.58
N LYS A 288 -16.60 -12.22 5.90
CA LYS A 288 -15.76 -13.09 5.12
C LYS A 288 -14.94 -12.08 4.35
N SER A 289 -13.70 -11.88 4.78
CA SER A 289 -12.79 -11.00 4.10
C SER A 289 -12.98 -11.33 2.63
N ASN A 290 -13.28 -10.32 1.81
CA ASN A 290 -13.41 -10.59 0.38
C ASN A 290 -12.03 -10.97 -0.22
N SER A 291 -10.99 -11.04 0.61
CA SER A 291 -9.73 -11.71 0.36
C SER A 291 -9.95 -13.14 -0.07
N ILE A 292 -9.48 -13.45 -1.26
CA ILE A 292 -9.52 -14.79 -1.81
C ILE A 292 -8.12 -15.36 -1.92
N THR A 293 -8.09 -16.68 -2.00
CA THR A 293 -6.92 -17.44 -2.42
C THR A 293 -7.41 -18.56 -3.31
N LEU A 294 -6.86 -18.65 -4.53
CA LEU A 294 -7.28 -19.66 -5.50
C LEU A 294 -6.17 -19.97 -6.51
N ASN A 295 -6.28 -21.12 -7.16
CA ASN A 295 -5.41 -21.49 -8.27
C ASN A 295 -5.99 -20.90 -9.56
N VAL A 296 -5.20 -20.10 -10.27
CA VAL A 296 -5.56 -19.50 -11.55
C VAL A 296 -4.75 -20.15 -12.66
N THR A 297 -5.42 -20.49 -13.76
CA THR A 297 -4.75 -21.03 -14.94
C THR A 297 -4.63 -19.95 -16.01
N GLY A 298 -3.40 -19.64 -16.39
CA GLY A 298 -3.09 -18.73 -17.49
C GLY A 298 -2.78 -19.49 -18.77
N THR A 299 -3.02 -18.87 -19.91
CA THR A 299 -2.60 -19.38 -21.22
C THR A 299 -1.63 -18.37 -21.85
N TYR A 300 -0.62 -18.84 -22.55
CA TYR A 300 0.28 -17.98 -23.31
C TYR A 300 0.83 -18.71 -24.54
N LYS A 301 1.25 -17.93 -25.54
CA LYS A 301 1.97 -18.46 -26.70
C LYS A 301 3.44 -18.11 -26.56
N ASP A 302 4.29 -19.13 -26.43
CA ASP A 302 5.71 -18.92 -26.22
C ASP A 302 6.36 -18.30 -27.46
N GLY A 303 7.20 -17.29 -27.24
CA GLY A 303 7.80 -16.47 -28.29
C GLY A 303 8.74 -17.25 -29.22
N GLN A 304 9.37 -18.32 -28.75
CA GLN A 304 10.34 -19.09 -29.55
C GLN A 304 9.77 -20.41 -30.06
N THR A 305 9.26 -21.24 -29.15
CA THR A 305 8.71 -22.55 -29.51
C THR A 305 7.39 -22.44 -30.25
N LYS A 306 6.74 -21.27 -30.20
CA LYS A 306 5.42 -20.97 -30.79
C LYS A 306 4.28 -21.81 -30.24
N LYS A 307 4.54 -22.68 -29.25
CA LYS A 307 3.55 -23.51 -28.59
C LYS A 307 2.61 -22.66 -27.74
N VAL A 308 1.34 -23.02 -27.73
CA VAL A 308 0.36 -22.51 -26.78
C VAL A 308 0.44 -23.38 -25.53
N LEU A 309 0.76 -22.76 -24.40
CA LEU A 309 1.02 -23.42 -23.14
C LEU A 309 0.06 -22.88 -22.08
N ARG A 310 -0.14 -23.68 -21.03
CA ARG A 310 -0.93 -23.32 -19.87
C ARG A 310 -0.09 -23.55 -18.63
N ASP A 311 -0.27 -22.68 -17.65
CA ASP A 311 0.33 -22.84 -16.33
C ASP A 311 -0.67 -22.45 -15.26
N THR A 312 -0.53 -23.06 -14.08
CA THR A 312 -1.44 -22.86 -12.96
C THR A 312 -0.67 -22.31 -11.77
N GLU A 313 -1.04 -21.10 -11.36
CA GLU A 313 -0.39 -20.39 -10.27
C GLU A 313 -1.38 -20.02 -9.18
N LYS A 314 -0.90 -19.87 -7.96
CA LYS A 314 -1.73 -19.42 -6.84
C LYS A 314 -1.87 -17.90 -6.87
N TYR A 315 -3.11 -17.40 -6.99
CA TYR A 315 -3.46 -16.02 -6.69
C TYR A 315 -3.93 -15.89 -5.24
N SER A 316 -3.50 -14.84 -4.54
CA SER A 316 -3.94 -14.52 -3.18
C SER A 316 -3.93 -13.01 -2.98
N ASP A 317 -5.02 -12.45 -2.43
CA ASP A 317 -5.04 -11.05 -2.00
C ASP A 317 -4.01 -10.78 -0.88
N GLY A 318 -3.68 -11.83 -0.10
CA GLY A 318 -2.64 -11.80 0.93
C GLY A 318 -1.22 -11.56 0.41
N TYR A 319 -0.97 -11.58 -0.91
CA TYR A 319 0.31 -11.10 -1.43
C TYR A 319 0.52 -9.59 -1.20
N PHE A 320 -0.58 -8.83 -1.13
CA PHE A 320 -0.57 -7.37 -1.04
C PHE A 320 -0.64 -6.85 0.41
N THR A 321 -0.72 -7.75 1.38
CA THR A 321 -0.56 -7.44 2.82
C THR A 321 0.88 -7.60 3.30
N LYS A 322 1.67 -8.41 2.59
CA LYS A 322 3.09 -8.62 2.85
C LYS A 322 3.93 -7.44 2.36
N SER A 323 5.12 -7.27 2.93
CA SER A 323 6.06 -6.22 2.51
C SER A 323 6.39 -6.32 1.00
N SER A 324 6.28 -5.20 0.28
CA SER A 324 6.61 -5.13 -1.15
C SER A 324 8.10 -5.24 -1.44
N SER A 325 8.97 -4.97 -0.46
CA SER A 325 10.43 -5.09 -0.58
C SER A 325 10.95 -6.49 -0.30
N LYS A 326 10.09 -7.43 0.09
CA LYS A 326 10.43 -8.85 0.22
C LYS A 326 9.93 -9.61 -1.01
N ILE A 327 10.81 -10.42 -1.59
CA ILE A 327 10.47 -11.28 -2.71
C ILE A 327 9.41 -12.30 -2.28
N GLN A 328 8.35 -12.43 -3.07
CA GLN A 328 7.31 -13.42 -2.87
C GLN A 328 7.28 -14.36 -4.09
N GLY A 329 7.79 -15.58 -3.93
CA GLY A 329 7.95 -16.54 -5.04
C GLY A 329 6.66 -16.83 -5.81
N GLY A 330 5.54 -17.01 -5.11
CA GLY A 330 4.22 -17.21 -5.74
C GLY A 330 3.76 -16.01 -6.56
N LEU A 331 3.95 -14.78 -6.06
CA LEU A 331 3.64 -13.56 -6.83
C LEU A 331 4.60 -13.39 -8.02
N ALA A 332 5.87 -13.80 -7.89
CA ALA A 332 6.82 -13.78 -9.00
C ALA A 332 6.39 -14.73 -10.14
N LYS A 333 6.01 -15.97 -9.81
CA LYS A 333 5.50 -16.94 -10.80
C LYS A 333 4.24 -16.44 -11.49
N LEU A 334 3.25 -15.98 -10.72
CA LEU A 334 2.02 -15.40 -11.26
C LEU A 334 2.30 -14.14 -12.12
N SER A 335 3.28 -13.32 -11.73
CA SER A 335 3.69 -12.14 -12.51
C SER A 335 4.29 -12.51 -13.86
N MET A 336 5.09 -13.58 -13.93
CA MET A 336 5.63 -14.07 -15.20
C MET A 336 4.53 -14.65 -16.08
N LEU A 337 3.57 -15.39 -15.51
CA LEU A 337 2.41 -15.90 -16.23
C LEU A 337 1.56 -14.75 -16.81
N ALA A 338 1.30 -13.71 -16.01
CA ALA A 338 0.60 -12.51 -16.44
C ALA A 338 1.35 -11.73 -17.54
N ALA A 339 2.68 -11.55 -17.39
CA ALA A 339 3.52 -10.95 -18.42
C ALA A 339 3.56 -11.76 -19.72
N SER A 340 3.31 -13.07 -19.64
CA SER A 340 3.22 -13.97 -20.79
C SER A 340 1.86 -13.93 -21.46
N SER A 341 0.77 -13.88 -20.69
CA SER A 341 -0.60 -13.86 -21.22
C SER A 341 -0.94 -12.55 -21.93
N VAL A 342 -0.38 -11.42 -21.50
CA VAL A 342 -0.71 -10.09 -22.03
C VAL A 342 -0.30 -9.87 -23.50
N TYR A 343 0.46 -10.79 -24.10
CA TYR A 343 0.70 -10.82 -25.54
C TYR A 343 -0.57 -11.11 -26.37
N ASN A 344 -1.62 -11.63 -25.75
CA ASN A 344 -2.90 -11.88 -26.37
C ASN A 344 -4.04 -11.41 -25.46
N LYS A 345 -4.91 -10.51 -25.97
CA LYS A 345 -6.05 -9.95 -25.24
C LYS A 345 -6.94 -11.03 -24.61
N ASN A 346 -7.23 -12.12 -25.32
CA ASN A 346 -8.13 -13.16 -24.81
C ASN A 346 -7.49 -13.94 -23.67
N TYR A 347 -6.19 -14.19 -23.73
CA TYR A 347 -5.46 -14.87 -22.66
C TYR A 347 -5.33 -13.98 -21.43
N SER A 348 -4.96 -12.72 -21.63
CA SER A 348 -4.89 -11.68 -20.59
C SER A 348 -6.22 -11.53 -19.85
N ASN A 349 -7.31 -11.30 -20.60
CA ASN A 349 -8.65 -11.13 -20.05
C ASN A 349 -9.10 -12.37 -19.25
N LYS A 350 -8.80 -13.59 -19.74
CA LYS A 350 -9.13 -14.82 -19.01
C LYS A 350 -8.39 -14.90 -17.68
N LEU A 351 -7.10 -14.59 -17.66
CA LEU A 351 -6.29 -14.66 -16.44
C LEU A 351 -6.68 -13.58 -15.43
N ILE A 352 -6.87 -12.32 -15.86
CA ILE A 352 -7.21 -11.22 -14.94
C ILE A 352 -8.59 -11.42 -14.29
N LYS A 353 -9.55 -11.97 -15.06
CA LYS A 353 -10.84 -12.43 -14.53
C LYS A 353 -10.69 -13.58 -13.56
N ALA A 354 -9.82 -14.56 -13.85
CA ALA A 354 -9.57 -15.68 -12.95
C ALA A 354 -9.02 -15.19 -11.60
N CYS A 355 -8.14 -14.18 -11.61
CA CYS A 355 -7.68 -13.46 -10.41
C CYS A 355 -8.76 -12.56 -9.77
N LYS A 356 -10.02 -12.62 -10.21
CA LYS A 356 -11.17 -11.85 -9.69
C LYS A 356 -10.98 -10.33 -9.65
N PHE A 357 -10.23 -9.77 -10.60
CA PHE A 357 -10.30 -8.35 -10.91
C PHE A 357 -11.59 -8.10 -11.69
N ASN A 358 -12.53 -7.37 -11.09
CA ASN A 358 -13.89 -7.20 -11.61
C ASN A 358 -14.01 -6.05 -12.62
N LYS A 359 -13.10 -5.09 -12.56
CA LYS A 359 -12.96 -4.02 -13.54
C LYS A 359 -11.59 -4.17 -14.19
N TYR A 360 -11.55 -4.40 -15.49
CA TYR A 360 -10.28 -4.49 -16.22
C TYR A 360 -10.42 -3.97 -17.65
N LYS A 361 -9.30 -3.56 -18.24
CA LYS A 361 -9.23 -3.00 -19.59
C LYS A 361 -7.91 -3.39 -20.26
N TYR A 362 -8.01 -4.14 -21.34
CA TYR A 362 -6.91 -4.36 -22.27
C TYR A 362 -6.81 -3.19 -23.24
N VAL A 363 -5.67 -2.50 -23.24
CA VAL A 363 -5.37 -1.40 -24.16
C VAL A 363 -4.40 -1.90 -25.23
N LYS A 364 -4.91 -2.09 -26.45
CA LYS A 364 -4.11 -2.42 -27.62
C LYS A 364 -3.54 -1.15 -28.24
N LYS A 365 -2.25 -1.13 -28.52
CA LYS A 365 -1.61 -0.13 -29.39
C LYS A 365 -1.21 -0.78 -30.71
N THR A 366 -1.24 0.01 -31.78
CA THR A 366 -0.81 -0.39 -33.12
C THR A 366 0.35 0.50 -33.55
N PRO A 367 1.60 0.08 -33.27
CA PRO A 367 2.79 0.88 -33.50
C PRO A 367 3.03 1.11 -34.99
N LYS A 368 3.25 2.37 -35.36
CA LYS A 368 3.50 2.81 -36.73
C LYS A 368 4.94 3.27 -36.89
N LYS A 369 5.41 3.35 -38.14
CA LYS A 369 6.76 3.82 -38.48
C LYS A 369 7.14 5.14 -37.79
N ASN A 370 6.21 6.09 -37.72
CA ASN A 370 6.37 7.41 -37.09
C ASN A 370 5.75 7.52 -35.69
N ASN A 371 5.11 6.48 -35.17
CA ASN A 371 4.51 6.46 -33.84
C ASN A 371 4.66 5.06 -33.22
N ASN A 372 5.87 4.76 -32.75
CA ASN A 372 6.24 3.45 -32.21
C ASN A 372 6.61 3.46 -30.72
N ASP A 373 6.78 4.64 -30.12
CA ASP A 373 6.94 4.82 -28.69
C ASP A 373 5.57 4.77 -27.98
N THR A 374 4.91 3.61 -28.09
CA THR A 374 3.65 3.24 -27.46
C THR A 374 3.74 1.79 -26.98
N ILE A 375 2.90 1.40 -26.01
CA ILE A 375 2.92 0.06 -25.42
C ILE A 375 1.50 -0.45 -25.20
N SER A 376 1.26 -1.73 -25.45
CA SER A 376 -0.01 -2.37 -25.06
C SER A 376 0.08 -2.90 -23.64
N TYR A 377 -1.04 -2.91 -22.92
CA TYR A 377 -1.08 -3.35 -21.53
C TYR A 377 -2.49 -3.79 -21.13
N GLU A 378 -2.58 -4.52 -20.03
CA GLU A 378 -3.80 -4.79 -19.29
C GLU A 378 -3.75 -4.01 -17.98
N VAL A 379 -4.85 -3.35 -17.62
CA VAL A 379 -5.04 -2.78 -16.28
C VAL A 379 -6.28 -3.38 -15.63
N GLY A 380 -6.20 -3.77 -14.37
CA GLY A 380 -7.32 -4.28 -13.59
C GLY A 380 -7.40 -3.66 -12.22
N ILE A 381 -8.62 -3.57 -11.67
CA ILE A 381 -8.93 -3.09 -10.33
C ILE A 381 -9.67 -4.20 -9.59
N ARG A 382 -9.25 -4.45 -8.36
CA ARG A 382 -9.94 -5.28 -7.39
C ARG A 382 -9.97 -4.54 -6.06
N ASN A 383 -11.14 -4.40 -5.46
CA ASN A 383 -11.26 -3.86 -4.10
C ASN A 383 -11.32 -5.03 -3.12
N VAL A 384 -10.45 -5.00 -2.12
CA VAL A 384 -10.38 -5.99 -1.04
C VAL A 384 -10.42 -5.22 0.25
N ASP A 385 -11.54 -5.32 0.97
CA ASP A 385 -11.76 -4.72 2.28
C ASP A 385 -11.38 -3.22 2.32
N GLY A 386 -11.81 -2.47 1.29
CA GLY A 386 -11.55 -1.03 1.16
C GLY A 386 -10.18 -0.67 0.56
N THR A 387 -9.31 -1.64 0.31
CA THR A 387 -8.03 -1.44 -0.40
C THR A 387 -8.18 -1.79 -1.88
N ASN A 388 -7.82 -0.86 -2.77
CA ASN A 388 -7.75 -1.11 -4.20
C ASN A 388 -6.42 -1.76 -4.58
N ILE A 389 -6.46 -2.95 -5.16
CA ILE A 389 -5.35 -3.58 -5.85
C ILE A 389 -5.48 -3.24 -7.33
N VAL A 390 -4.47 -2.60 -7.89
CA VAL A 390 -4.38 -2.23 -9.30
C VAL A 390 -3.33 -3.13 -9.97
N ALA A 391 -3.77 -4.04 -10.83
CA ALA A 391 -2.88 -4.84 -11.66
C ALA A 391 -2.53 -4.08 -12.94
N VAL A 392 -1.25 -4.00 -13.30
CA VAL A 392 -0.75 -3.42 -14.55
C VAL A 392 0.21 -4.40 -15.20
N TRP A 393 -0.24 -5.06 -16.26
CA TRP A 393 0.53 -6.06 -16.99
C TRP A 393 0.94 -5.47 -18.33
N VAL A 394 2.24 -5.36 -18.57
CA VAL A 394 2.77 -4.63 -19.72
C VAL A 394 3.30 -5.60 -20.76
N LYS A 395 2.74 -5.53 -21.98
CA LYS A 395 3.12 -6.37 -23.11
C LYS A 395 4.53 -6.02 -23.57
N GLY A 396 5.34 -7.04 -23.85
CA GLY A 396 6.58 -6.84 -24.60
C GLY A 396 6.36 -6.63 -26.09
N THR A 397 7.45 -6.72 -26.85
CA THR A 397 7.46 -6.38 -28.28
C THR A 397 6.76 -7.45 -29.15
N GLY A 398 5.92 -6.99 -30.08
CA GLY A 398 5.39 -7.77 -31.20
C GLY A 398 6.34 -7.83 -32.41
N GLY A 399 5.88 -8.46 -33.50
CA GLY A 399 6.59 -8.46 -34.78
C GLY A 399 6.32 -7.20 -35.60
N ASP A 400 6.52 -6.01 -35.02
CA ASP A 400 6.11 -4.73 -35.61
C ASP A 400 7.10 -3.58 -35.27
N TYR A 401 6.70 -2.33 -35.52
CA TYR A 401 7.54 -1.14 -35.33
C TYR A 401 7.96 -0.86 -33.88
N GLU A 402 7.47 -1.59 -32.87
CA GLU A 402 7.96 -1.50 -31.48
C GLU A 402 9.46 -1.75 -31.38
N TRP A 403 10.02 -2.56 -32.28
CA TRP A 403 11.46 -2.81 -32.35
C TRP A 403 12.28 -1.56 -32.67
N VAL A 404 11.73 -0.58 -33.39
CA VAL A 404 12.39 0.71 -33.63
C VAL A 404 12.52 1.48 -32.31
N SER A 405 11.47 1.46 -31.50
CA SER A 405 11.43 2.09 -30.18
C SER A 405 12.42 1.45 -29.22
N ASN A 406 12.64 0.12 -29.29
CA ASN A 406 13.65 -0.58 -28.49
C ASN A 406 15.09 -0.09 -28.71
N TRP A 407 15.36 0.52 -29.87
CA TRP A 407 16.65 1.12 -30.23
C TRP A 407 16.66 2.65 -30.09
N ASN A 408 15.56 3.24 -29.63
CA ASN A 408 15.40 4.68 -29.44
C ASN A 408 15.91 5.14 -28.07
N LEU A 409 17.24 5.11 -27.90
CA LEU A 409 17.90 5.48 -26.64
C LEU A 409 17.78 6.98 -26.28
N GLY A 410 17.63 7.83 -27.30
CA GLY A 410 17.69 9.30 -27.22
C GLY A 410 18.96 9.86 -26.57
N LYS A 411 19.12 11.18 -26.51
CA LYS A 411 20.36 11.79 -25.99
C LYS A 411 20.40 11.93 -24.46
N GLY A 412 19.24 11.88 -23.79
CA GLY A 412 19.13 12.06 -22.34
C GLY A 412 19.59 10.85 -21.49
N ASN A 413 19.29 10.90 -20.20
CA ASN A 413 19.74 9.91 -19.21
C ASN A 413 18.88 8.65 -19.15
N THR A 414 17.62 8.74 -19.55
CA THR A 414 16.66 7.62 -19.58
C THR A 414 16.39 7.23 -21.02
N HIS A 415 16.17 5.94 -21.27
CA HIS A 415 15.86 5.42 -22.59
C HIS A 415 14.58 6.04 -23.15
N THR A 416 14.71 6.93 -24.14
CA THR A 416 13.62 7.77 -24.64
C THR A 416 12.41 6.98 -25.13
N GLY A 417 12.61 5.89 -25.89
CA GLY A 417 11.48 5.10 -26.37
C GLY A 417 10.67 4.43 -25.25
N PHE A 418 11.33 4.05 -24.15
CA PHE A 418 10.66 3.44 -22.99
C PHE A 418 10.01 4.50 -22.10
N SER A 419 10.64 5.65 -21.90
CA SER A 419 10.05 6.73 -21.09
C SER A 419 8.81 7.33 -21.73
N ILE A 420 8.82 7.59 -23.04
CA ILE A 420 7.64 8.09 -23.76
C ILE A 420 6.48 7.08 -23.69
N ALA A 421 6.78 5.78 -23.84
CA ALA A 421 5.77 4.74 -23.72
C ALA A 421 5.19 4.66 -22.29
N GLU A 422 6.04 4.77 -21.27
CA GLU A 422 5.63 4.80 -19.86
C GLU A 422 4.75 6.01 -19.55
N GLU A 423 5.15 7.22 -19.95
CA GLU A 423 4.41 8.45 -19.70
C GLU A 423 3.01 8.42 -20.32
N LYS A 424 2.91 7.94 -21.57
CA LYS A 424 1.61 7.76 -22.25
C LYS A 424 0.75 6.73 -21.53
N MET A 425 1.34 5.59 -21.14
CA MET A 425 0.64 4.54 -20.39
C MET A 425 0.15 5.06 -19.03
N TYR A 426 0.98 5.79 -18.29
CA TYR A 426 0.61 6.36 -16.99
C TYR A 426 -0.58 7.31 -17.10
N LYS A 427 -0.59 8.22 -18.10
CA LYS A 427 -1.70 9.15 -18.32
C LYS A 427 -3.02 8.41 -18.56
N GLU A 428 -3.00 7.37 -19.38
CA GLU A 428 -4.19 6.56 -19.67
C GLU A 428 -4.65 5.72 -18.47
N ILE A 429 -3.71 5.12 -17.73
CA ILE A 429 -4.02 4.39 -16.49
C ILE A 429 -4.60 5.34 -15.44
N LYS A 430 -4.00 6.50 -15.23
CA LYS A 430 -4.51 7.52 -14.30
C LYS A 430 -5.95 7.90 -14.65
N SER A 431 -6.23 8.18 -15.92
CA SER A 431 -7.60 8.45 -16.39
C SER A 431 -8.55 7.28 -16.13
N TYR A 432 -8.15 6.05 -16.47
CA TYR A 432 -8.97 4.85 -16.24
C TYR A 432 -9.29 4.63 -14.75
N LEU A 433 -8.32 4.85 -13.86
CA LEU A 433 -8.50 4.71 -12.42
C LEU A 433 -9.39 5.82 -11.84
N SER A 434 -9.20 7.06 -12.28
CA SER A 434 -10.08 8.20 -11.91
C SER A 434 -11.53 7.95 -12.32
N SER A 435 -11.79 7.49 -13.55
CA SER A 435 -13.15 7.13 -14.00
C SER A 435 -13.76 5.98 -13.19
N ASN A 436 -12.94 5.17 -12.53
CA ASN A 436 -13.38 4.10 -11.64
C ASN A 436 -13.35 4.47 -10.15
N LYS A 437 -13.19 5.75 -9.82
CA LYS A 437 -13.14 6.30 -8.46
C LYS A 437 -12.01 5.69 -7.61
N VAL A 438 -10.88 5.33 -8.24
CA VAL A 438 -9.67 4.85 -7.57
C VAL A 438 -8.64 5.95 -7.48
N GLY A 439 -8.32 6.38 -6.25
CA GLY A 439 -7.29 7.40 -6.00
C GLY A 439 -5.87 6.86 -6.19
N LEU A 440 -5.01 7.63 -6.85
CA LEU A 440 -3.58 7.40 -6.98
C LEU A 440 -2.79 8.52 -6.28
N ASN A 441 -2.59 8.39 -4.98
CA ASN A 441 -1.73 9.27 -4.19
C ASN A 441 -1.22 8.53 -2.95
N LYS A 442 -0.37 9.16 -2.13
CA LYS A 442 0.22 8.53 -0.94
C LYS A 442 -0.79 8.21 0.17
N ASN A 443 -1.91 8.93 0.20
CA ASN A 443 -2.96 8.81 1.22
C ASN A 443 -4.08 7.86 0.79
N SER A 444 -4.07 7.38 -0.47
CA SER A 444 -5.07 6.44 -0.95
C SER A 444 -4.75 5.01 -0.51
N LYS A 445 -5.79 4.23 -0.20
CA LYS A 445 -5.68 2.78 0.04
C LYS A 445 -5.49 2.03 -1.28
N THR A 446 -4.44 2.34 -2.03
CA THR A 446 -4.16 1.74 -3.34
C THR A 446 -2.81 1.06 -3.37
N LYS A 447 -2.80 -0.21 -3.78
CA LYS A 447 -1.61 -1.03 -4.02
C LYS A 447 -1.53 -1.37 -5.51
N VAL A 448 -0.32 -1.40 -6.06
CA VAL A 448 -0.11 -1.60 -7.49
C VAL A 448 0.75 -2.83 -7.72
N TRP A 449 0.23 -3.78 -8.49
CA TRP A 449 0.94 -4.97 -8.96
C TRP A 449 1.39 -4.74 -10.40
N ILE A 450 2.69 -4.68 -10.63
CA ILE A 450 3.28 -4.31 -11.92
C ILE A 450 4.10 -5.48 -12.44
N THR A 451 3.85 -5.89 -13.68
CA THR A 451 4.68 -6.90 -14.36
C THR A 451 4.85 -6.61 -15.84
N GLY A 452 5.91 -7.16 -16.41
CA GLY A 452 6.16 -7.11 -17.84
C GLY A 452 7.31 -8.04 -18.23
N HIS A 453 7.36 -8.35 -19.52
CA HIS A 453 8.42 -9.14 -20.14
C HIS A 453 9.11 -8.34 -21.26
N SER A 454 10.44 -8.45 -21.39
CA SER A 454 11.20 -7.81 -22.48
C SER A 454 11.03 -6.28 -22.50
N ARG A 455 10.68 -5.67 -23.63
CA ARG A 455 10.29 -4.24 -23.69
C ARG A 455 9.26 -3.86 -22.64
N GLY A 456 8.27 -4.72 -22.40
CA GLY A 456 7.23 -4.49 -21.39
C GLY A 456 7.82 -4.45 -19.99
N ALA A 457 8.86 -5.25 -19.71
CA ALA A 457 9.61 -5.20 -18.47
C ALA A 457 10.37 -3.87 -18.28
N ALA A 458 10.96 -3.31 -19.33
CA ALA A 458 11.61 -2.00 -19.26
C ALA A 458 10.62 -0.87 -18.93
N VAL A 459 9.48 -0.86 -19.62
CA VAL A 459 8.42 0.12 -19.36
C VAL A 459 7.82 -0.08 -17.97
N ALA A 460 7.56 -1.33 -17.56
CA ALA A 460 7.11 -1.69 -16.21
C ALA A 460 8.10 -1.26 -15.12
N ASN A 461 9.42 -1.36 -15.35
CA ASN A 461 10.45 -0.91 -14.41
C ASN A 461 10.40 0.62 -14.21
N LEU A 462 10.29 1.38 -15.30
CA LEU A 462 10.12 2.84 -15.23
C LEU A 462 8.79 3.23 -14.58
N PHE A 463 7.71 2.52 -14.91
CA PHE A 463 6.38 2.73 -14.32
C PHE A 463 6.40 2.44 -12.82
N ALA A 464 7.04 1.37 -12.38
CA ALA A 464 7.20 1.07 -10.95
C ALA A 464 8.02 2.15 -10.23
N LYS A 465 9.09 2.66 -10.85
CA LYS A 465 9.84 3.82 -10.34
C LYS A 465 8.94 5.05 -10.19
N HIS A 466 8.04 5.29 -11.15
CA HIS A 466 7.09 6.39 -11.09
C HIS A 466 6.07 6.17 -9.97
N MET A 467 5.46 4.99 -9.90
CA MET A 467 4.46 4.64 -8.89
C MET A 467 5.02 4.68 -7.46
N ASN A 468 6.31 4.40 -7.24
CA ASN A 468 6.95 4.59 -5.93
C ASN A 468 6.80 6.04 -5.43
N SER A 469 6.85 7.04 -6.32
CA SER A 469 6.65 8.45 -5.98
C SER A 469 5.18 8.81 -5.79
N VAL A 470 4.26 8.09 -6.45
CA VAL A 470 2.81 8.36 -6.43
C VAL A 470 2.11 7.74 -5.23
N VAL A 471 2.30 6.44 -4.97
CA VAL A 471 1.59 5.68 -3.91
C VAL A 471 2.52 5.21 -2.78
N GLY A 472 3.81 5.53 -2.86
CA GLY A 472 4.82 5.06 -1.92
C GLY A 472 5.33 3.64 -2.24
N LYS A 473 6.62 3.40 -2.05
CA LYS A 473 7.27 2.12 -2.41
C LYS A 473 6.67 0.88 -1.73
N ASN A 474 6.11 1.04 -0.52
CA ASN A 474 5.49 -0.04 0.26
C ASN A 474 4.17 -0.54 -0.37
N ASN A 475 3.63 0.20 -1.35
CA ASN A 475 2.40 -0.12 -2.05
C ASN A 475 2.64 -0.56 -3.51
N VAL A 476 3.88 -0.73 -3.94
CA VAL A 476 4.24 -1.11 -5.32
C VAL A 476 4.93 -2.46 -5.34
N TYR A 477 4.32 -3.44 -5.98
CA TYR A 477 4.79 -4.83 -6.11
C TYR A 477 5.19 -5.07 -7.56
N ALA A 478 6.48 -4.92 -7.87
CA ALA A 478 6.94 -4.97 -9.25
C ALA A 478 7.87 -6.16 -9.52
N TYR A 479 7.49 -6.99 -10.49
CA TYR A 479 8.22 -8.17 -10.92
C TYR A 479 8.39 -8.10 -12.43
N THR A 480 9.61 -7.99 -12.91
CA THR A 480 9.89 -7.80 -14.33
C THR A 480 10.87 -8.86 -14.84
N PHE A 481 10.72 -9.27 -16.10
CA PHE A 481 11.42 -10.42 -16.66
C PHE A 481 12.08 -10.06 -17.98
N ALA A 482 13.29 -10.57 -18.20
CA ALA A 482 14.09 -10.22 -19.37
C ALA A 482 14.30 -8.70 -19.50
N THR A 483 14.41 -8.01 -18.36
CA THR A 483 14.32 -6.56 -18.27
C THR A 483 15.52 -5.90 -18.97
N PRO A 484 15.32 -5.10 -20.02
CA PRO A 484 16.37 -4.22 -20.57
C PRO A 484 16.83 -3.19 -19.52
N ARG A 485 18.00 -2.58 -19.71
CA ARG A 485 18.44 -1.45 -18.91
C ARG A 485 17.76 -0.16 -19.36
N VAL A 486 17.31 0.66 -18.40
CA VAL A 486 16.36 1.75 -18.68
C VAL A 486 16.94 3.15 -18.49
N SER A 487 17.92 3.35 -17.60
CA SER A 487 18.46 4.69 -17.32
C SER A 487 19.86 4.62 -16.71
N VAL A 488 20.66 5.67 -16.94
CA VAL A 488 21.95 5.87 -16.24
C VAL A 488 21.76 6.34 -14.79
N LEU A 489 20.58 6.86 -14.46
CA LEU A 489 20.21 7.30 -13.10
C LEU A 489 19.65 6.16 -12.25
N ALA A 490 19.44 4.98 -12.85
CA ALA A 490 18.78 3.89 -12.16
C ALA A 490 19.65 3.31 -11.05
N LYS A 491 19.02 3.02 -9.91
CA LYS A 491 19.68 2.56 -8.68
C LYS A 491 18.81 1.57 -7.92
N LYS A 492 19.45 0.76 -7.07
CA LYS A 492 18.79 -0.18 -6.15
C LYS A 492 18.20 0.54 -4.92
N LYS A 493 18.99 1.39 -4.25
CA LYS A 493 18.60 2.10 -3.02
C LYS A 493 17.34 2.95 -3.26
N GLY A 494 16.29 2.72 -2.48
CA GLY A 494 14.98 3.35 -2.60
C GLY A 494 14.00 2.66 -3.55
N TYR A 495 14.42 1.58 -4.21
CA TYR A 495 13.62 0.83 -5.19
C TYR A 495 13.65 -0.68 -4.93
N GLU A 496 13.86 -1.08 -3.67
CA GLU A 496 14.01 -2.50 -3.26
C GLU A 496 12.77 -3.36 -3.53
N ASN A 497 11.64 -2.73 -3.83
CA ASN A 497 10.35 -3.35 -4.18
C ASN A 497 10.17 -3.66 -5.68
N ILE A 498 11.22 -3.42 -6.49
CA ILE A 498 11.25 -3.73 -7.92
C ILE A 498 12.24 -4.86 -8.15
N PHE A 499 11.75 -6.01 -8.60
CA PHE A 499 12.56 -7.20 -8.85
C PHE A 499 12.71 -7.46 -10.35
N ASN A 500 13.94 -7.54 -10.84
CA ASN A 500 14.25 -7.78 -12.25
C ASN A 500 14.90 -9.15 -12.41
N TYR A 501 14.21 -10.08 -13.07
CA TYR A 501 14.72 -11.43 -13.33
C TYR A 501 15.50 -11.45 -14.64
N LEU A 502 16.76 -11.87 -14.57
CA LEU A 502 17.73 -11.83 -15.66
C LEU A 502 18.32 -13.22 -15.92
N ASN A 503 18.13 -13.72 -17.12
CA ASN A 503 18.87 -14.87 -17.62
C ASN A 503 20.25 -14.38 -18.11
N PRO A 504 21.39 -14.88 -17.58
CA PRO A 504 22.73 -14.50 -18.04
C PRO A 504 23.00 -14.77 -19.52
N GLY A 505 22.21 -15.64 -20.15
CA GLY A 505 22.26 -15.88 -21.59
C GLY A 505 21.50 -14.85 -22.42
N ASP A 506 20.60 -14.09 -21.81
CA ASP A 506 19.70 -13.20 -22.54
C ASP A 506 20.37 -11.87 -22.89
N PHE A 507 20.59 -11.66 -24.19
CA PHE A 507 21.16 -10.42 -24.72
C PHE A 507 20.26 -9.20 -24.53
N VAL A 508 18.92 -9.33 -24.47
CA VAL A 508 18.01 -8.19 -24.27
C VAL A 508 18.27 -7.50 -22.95
N THR A 509 18.63 -8.27 -21.93
CA THR A 509 19.04 -7.73 -20.63
C THR A 509 20.32 -6.89 -20.72
N GLU A 510 21.05 -6.94 -21.82
CA GLU A 510 22.26 -6.14 -22.01
C GLU A 510 22.04 -4.84 -22.79
N VAL A 511 20.81 -4.58 -23.24
CA VAL A 511 20.46 -3.36 -23.97
C VAL A 511 19.72 -2.42 -23.02
N ALA A 512 20.11 -1.16 -22.83
CA ALA A 512 21.37 -0.56 -23.31
C ALA A 512 22.61 -1.10 -22.54
N PRO A 513 23.82 -0.98 -23.12
CA PRO A 513 25.04 -1.49 -22.50
C PRO A 513 25.34 -0.88 -21.13
N LYS A 514 25.74 -1.74 -20.17
CA LYS A 514 26.27 -1.32 -18.86
C LYS A 514 27.46 -0.36 -18.99
N LYS A 515 28.30 -0.54 -20.02
CA LYS A 515 29.48 0.31 -20.27
C LYS A 515 29.11 1.77 -20.57
N TRP A 516 27.87 2.03 -20.98
CA TRP A 516 27.34 3.39 -21.16
C TRP A 516 26.70 3.95 -19.88
N GLY A 517 26.85 3.28 -18.74
CA GLY A 517 26.30 3.69 -17.45
C GLY A 517 24.86 3.24 -17.19
N TYR A 518 24.19 2.64 -18.18
CA TYR A 518 22.80 2.21 -18.03
C TYR A 518 22.64 1.09 -17.00
N LYS A 519 21.55 1.17 -16.24
CA LYS A 519 21.15 0.27 -15.15
C LYS A 519 19.62 0.07 -15.16
N ARG A 520 19.13 -0.71 -14.19
CA ARG A 520 17.70 -0.89 -13.88
C ARG A 520 17.41 -0.35 -12.48
N TYR A 521 16.17 0.06 -12.23
CA TYR A 521 15.75 0.36 -10.87
C TYR A 521 15.49 -0.95 -10.12
N GLY A 522 15.88 -0.97 -8.85
CA GLY A 522 15.62 -2.09 -7.94
C GLY A 522 16.67 -3.21 -7.93
N VAL A 523 16.20 -4.43 -7.66
CA VAL A 523 17.01 -5.60 -7.36
C VAL A 523 17.08 -6.52 -8.58
N ASP A 524 18.28 -6.72 -9.10
CA ASP A 524 18.53 -7.68 -10.18
C ASP A 524 18.72 -9.09 -9.57
N ILE A 525 17.84 -10.01 -9.97
CA ILE A 525 17.88 -11.43 -9.63
C ILE A 525 18.36 -12.17 -10.86
N THR A 526 19.46 -12.92 -10.74
CA THR A 526 20.12 -13.54 -11.88
C THR A 526 20.05 -15.07 -11.77
N LEU A 527 19.72 -15.76 -12.86
CA LEU A 527 19.73 -17.22 -12.92
C LEU A 527 21.15 -17.73 -12.65
N THR A 528 21.30 -18.57 -11.64
CA THR A 528 22.58 -19.20 -11.29
C THR A 528 22.84 -20.43 -12.17
N GLU A 529 24.11 -20.82 -12.33
CA GLU A 529 24.46 -22.00 -13.14
C GLU A 529 23.87 -23.30 -12.56
N SER A 530 23.77 -23.41 -11.23
CA SER A 530 23.13 -24.56 -10.56
C SER A 530 21.64 -24.67 -10.92
N LYS A 531 20.91 -23.56 -10.94
CA LYS A 531 19.49 -23.53 -11.32
C LYS A 531 19.28 -23.65 -12.83
N LYS A 532 20.26 -23.23 -13.64
CA LYS A 532 20.16 -23.28 -15.11
C LYS A 532 19.99 -24.71 -15.63
N LYS A 533 20.76 -25.68 -15.13
CA LYS A 533 20.59 -27.10 -15.53
C LYS A 533 19.18 -27.63 -15.22
N SER A 534 18.63 -27.28 -14.06
CA SER A 534 17.26 -27.67 -13.68
C SER A 534 16.22 -26.96 -14.55
N MET A 535 16.42 -25.67 -14.84
CA MET A 535 15.57 -24.90 -15.75
C MET A 535 15.55 -25.53 -17.14
N GLU A 536 16.70 -25.92 -17.70
CA GLU A 536 16.78 -26.56 -19.03
C GLU A 536 16.02 -27.89 -19.08
N LYS A 537 16.11 -28.70 -18.02
CA LYS A 537 15.32 -29.94 -17.86
C LYS A 537 13.82 -29.63 -17.81
N LYS A 538 13.41 -28.65 -17.02
CA LYS A 538 12.01 -28.22 -16.91
C LYS A 538 11.49 -27.65 -18.23
N PHE A 539 12.28 -26.83 -18.91
CA PHE A 539 11.99 -26.31 -20.24
C PHE A 539 11.76 -27.45 -21.25
N LYS A 540 12.63 -28.47 -21.27
CA LYS A 540 12.45 -29.65 -22.13
C LYS A 540 11.18 -30.42 -21.78
N LYS A 541 10.85 -30.57 -20.49
CA LYS A 541 9.62 -31.24 -20.04
C LYS A 541 8.36 -30.52 -20.57
N LEU A 542 8.34 -29.19 -20.47
CA LEU A 542 7.20 -28.35 -20.85
C LEU A 542 7.08 -28.17 -22.37
N SER A 543 8.19 -27.89 -23.07
CA SER A 543 8.18 -27.63 -24.52
C SER A 543 8.32 -28.87 -25.38
N LYS A 544 8.81 -29.99 -24.84
CA LYS A 544 9.32 -31.14 -25.62
C LYS A 544 10.50 -30.79 -26.55
N ALA A 545 11.13 -29.63 -26.38
CA ALA A 545 12.29 -29.18 -27.16
C ALA A 545 13.52 -29.00 -26.27
N LYS A 546 14.71 -29.27 -26.81
CA LYS A 546 15.97 -28.99 -26.09
C LYS A 546 16.13 -27.48 -25.97
N TYR A 547 16.51 -27.01 -24.79
CA TYR A 547 16.88 -25.62 -24.59
C TYR A 547 18.18 -25.32 -25.35
N ASN A 548 18.16 -24.29 -26.21
CA ASN A 548 19.31 -23.90 -27.03
C ASN A 548 19.58 -22.39 -26.91
N GLY A 549 19.38 -21.83 -25.72
CA GLY A 549 19.67 -20.42 -25.45
C GLY A 549 21.17 -20.12 -25.47
N PHE A 550 21.52 -18.85 -25.65
CA PHE A 550 22.90 -18.42 -25.40
C PHE A 550 23.35 -18.78 -23.99
N GLY A 551 24.61 -19.20 -23.86
CA GLY A 551 25.35 -19.08 -22.60
C GLY A 551 25.95 -17.68 -22.44
N VAL A 552 26.51 -17.41 -21.26
CA VAL A 552 27.15 -16.12 -20.90
C VAL A 552 28.18 -15.68 -21.95
N GLN A 553 29.01 -16.61 -22.44
CA GLN A 553 30.07 -16.33 -23.41
C GLN A 553 29.51 -15.85 -24.76
N GLY A 554 28.50 -16.54 -25.31
CA GLY A 554 27.87 -16.19 -26.58
C GLY A 554 27.24 -14.80 -26.52
N LYS A 555 26.47 -14.56 -25.44
CA LYS A 555 25.87 -13.27 -25.14
C LYS A 555 26.92 -12.16 -25.01
N ASN A 556 27.99 -12.38 -24.23
CA ASN A 556 29.07 -11.40 -24.06
C ASN A 556 29.82 -11.12 -25.37
N SER A 557 30.00 -12.13 -26.24
CA SER A 557 30.60 -11.96 -27.56
C SER A 557 29.80 -11.00 -28.44
N LEU A 558 28.46 -11.09 -28.40
CA LEU A 558 27.58 -10.17 -29.12
C LEU A 558 27.63 -8.75 -28.54
N VAL A 559 27.60 -8.59 -27.22
CA VAL A 559 27.75 -7.28 -26.56
C VAL A 559 29.08 -6.63 -26.92
N LYS A 560 30.18 -7.39 -26.93
CA LYS A 560 31.52 -6.90 -27.32
C LYS A 560 31.53 -6.43 -28.77
N ALA A 561 30.94 -7.19 -29.69
CA ALA A 561 30.82 -6.78 -31.09
C ALA A 561 30.03 -5.48 -31.24
N PHE A 562 28.90 -5.35 -30.51
CA PHE A 562 28.09 -4.14 -30.51
C PHE A 562 28.88 -2.92 -29.99
N LEU A 563 29.58 -3.05 -28.85
CA LEU A 563 30.38 -1.95 -28.29
C LEU A 563 31.58 -1.58 -29.16
N LYS A 564 32.15 -2.53 -29.92
CA LYS A 564 33.20 -2.22 -30.89
C LYS A 564 32.67 -1.31 -32.01
N TYR A 565 31.47 -1.63 -32.52
CA TYR A 565 30.82 -0.84 -33.56
C TYR A 565 30.29 0.53 -33.04
N ALA A 566 29.50 0.50 -31.97
CA ALA A 566 28.82 1.66 -31.39
C ALA A 566 29.70 2.50 -30.46
N GLY A 567 30.88 2.02 -30.09
CA GLY A 567 31.80 2.68 -29.18
C GLY A 567 31.53 2.40 -27.70
N ASN A 568 32.54 2.70 -26.87
CA ASN A 568 32.51 2.48 -25.42
C ASN A 568 31.70 3.54 -24.65
N LYS A 569 31.29 4.63 -25.29
CA LYS A 569 30.43 5.69 -24.73
C LYS A 569 29.18 5.86 -25.60
N LYS A 570 28.07 6.26 -24.98
CA LYS A 570 26.78 6.47 -25.67
C LYS A 570 26.88 7.43 -26.86
N SER A 571 27.74 8.45 -26.80
CA SER A 571 27.97 9.39 -27.91
C SER A 571 28.41 8.69 -29.21
N GLY A 572 29.12 7.56 -29.12
CA GLY A 572 29.50 6.76 -30.28
C GLY A 572 28.32 6.16 -31.04
N TYR A 573 27.19 5.92 -30.37
CA TYR A 573 25.95 5.43 -30.99
C TYR A 573 25.39 6.41 -32.02
N TYR A 574 25.64 7.70 -31.81
CA TYR A 574 25.18 8.80 -32.68
C TYR A 574 26.25 9.30 -33.65
N LYS A 575 27.52 8.88 -33.47
CA LYS A 575 28.62 9.36 -34.31
C LYS A 575 28.52 8.74 -35.71
N LYS A 576 28.55 9.58 -36.75
CA LYS A 576 28.57 9.13 -38.15
C LYS A 576 29.81 8.25 -38.37
N LYS A 577 29.59 7.03 -38.83
CA LYS A 577 30.62 6.14 -39.39
C LYS A 577 30.60 6.33 -40.92
N PRO A 578 31.58 5.80 -41.69
CA PRO A 578 31.74 6.10 -43.11
C PRO A 578 30.44 6.12 -43.93
N ASN A 579 29.46 5.27 -43.61
CA ASN A 579 28.15 5.27 -44.25
C ASN A 579 26.99 5.73 -43.36
N LYS A 580 26.74 5.05 -42.23
CA LYS A 580 25.58 5.27 -41.36
C LYS A 580 25.97 5.22 -39.88
N THR A 581 25.21 5.92 -39.04
CA THR A 581 25.40 5.86 -37.58
C THR A 581 25.00 4.47 -37.04
N PRO A 582 25.57 4.03 -35.90
CA PRO A 582 25.09 2.85 -35.19
C PRO A 582 23.60 2.94 -34.83
N GLU A 583 23.11 4.14 -34.49
CA GLU A 583 21.68 4.38 -34.30
C GLU A 583 20.87 4.02 -35.54
N PHE A 584 21.27 4.48 -36.72
CA PHE A 584 20.55 4.18 -37.97
C PHE A 584 20.51 2.68 -38.23
N PHE A 585 21.65 2.00 -38.06
CA PHE A 585 21.76 0.55 -38.19
C PHE A 585 20.82 -0.18 -37.24
N CYS A 586 20.77 0.22 -35.97
CA CYS A 586 19.91 -0.40 -34.97
C CYS A 586 18.42 -0.11 -35.19
N LYS A 587 18.02 1.16 -35.34
CA LYS A 587 16.60 1.54 -35.47
C LYS A 587 15.99 1.10 -36.79
N TYR A 588 16.64 1.45 -37.90
CA TYR A 588 16.07 1.30 -39.24
C TYR A 588 16.61 0.08 -39.99
N GLY A 589 17.70 -0.53 -39.53
CA GLY A 589 18.17 -1.82 -39.98
C GLY A 589 17.59 -2.96 -39.15
N LEU A 590 18.23 -3.25 -38.01
CA LEU A 590 17.86 -4.37 -37.13
C LEU A 590 16.43 -4.27 -36.62
N GLY A 591 15.98 -3.08 -36.20
CA GLY A 591 14.63 -2.84 -35.72
C GLY A 591 13.57 -3.15 -36.78
N TYR A 592 13.85 -2.84 -38.05
CA TYR A 592 12.96 -3.19 -39.16
C TYR A 592 12.96 -4.68 -39.45
N VAL A 593 14.14 -5.32 -39.46
CA VAL A 593 14.24 -6.78 -39.64
C VAL A 593 13.44 -7.52 -38.57
N LEU A 594 13.60 -7.13 -37.30
CA LEU A 594 12.91 -7.75 -36.17
C LEU A 594 11.42 -7.40 -36.14
N GLY A 595 11.04 -6.20 -36.63
CA GLY A 595 9.67 -5.74 -36.80
C GLY A 595 8.95 -6.23 -38.06
N GLY A 596 9.48 -7.27 -38.73
CA GLY A 596 8.85 -7.88 -39.91
C GLY A 596 9.07 -7.13 -41.24
N GLN A 597 9.74 -5.99 -41.24
CA GLN A 597 10.06 -5.18 -42.41
C GLN A 597 11.37 -5.65 -43.07
N LEU A 598 11.41 -6.92 -43.50
CA LEU A 598 12.65 -7.62 -43.84
C LEU A 598 13.43 -6.97 -44.98
N LYS A 599 12.78 -6.66 -46.12
CA LYS A 599 13.44 -6.11 -47.31
C LYS A 599 14.10 -4.76 -47.03
N SER A 600 13.36 -3.83 -46.41
CA SER A 600 13.85 -2.49 -46.09
C SER A 600 14.88 -2.52 -44.96
N GLY A 601 14.67 -3.35 -43.94
CA GLY A 601 15.60 -3.54 -42.84
C GLY A 601 16.94 -4.13 -43.28
N LEU A 602 16.94 -5.17 -44.13
CA LEU A 602 18.17 -5.74 -44.69
C LEU A 602 18.90 -4.74 -45.58
N LYS A 603 18.18 -4.01 -46.44
CA LYS A 603 18.78 -2.93 -47.26
C LYS A 603 19.51 -1.91 -46.38
N ASN A 604 18.90 -1.48 -45.27
CA ASN A 604 19.50 -0.54 -44.34
C ASN A 604 20.69 -1.14 -43.56
N CYS A 605 20.62 -2.41 -43.17
CA CYS A 605 21.75 -3.11 -42.54
C CYS A 605 22.95 -3.19 -43.50
N ILE A 606 22.71 -3.62 -44.75
CA ILE A 606 23.75 -3.70 -45.79
C ILE A 606 24.37 -2.33 -46.03
N ALA A 607 23.56 -1.27 -46.13
CA ALA A 607 24.05 0.09 -46.30
C ALA A 607 24.98 0.54 -45.15
N ALA A 608 24.68 0.18 -43.90
CA ALA A 608 25.56 0.48 -42.76
C ALA A 608 26.81 -0.42 -42.72
N CYS A 609 26.73 -1.63 -43.26
CA CYS A 609 27.82 -2.61 -43.34
C CYS A 609 28.83 -2.32 -44.45
N LYS A 610 28.45 -1.56 -45.50
CA LYS A 610 29.38 -1.13 -46.56
C LYS A 610 30.62 -0.53 -45.90
N SER A 611 31.79 -1.07 -46.24
CA SER A 611 33.10 -0.63 -45.74
C SER A 611 33.23 -0.48 -44.21
N ASN A 612 32.37 -1.16 -43.41
CA ASN A 612 32.45 -1.16 -41.95
C ASN A 612 32.40 -2.60 -41.41
N ASN A 613 33.59 -3.16 -41.12
CA ASN A 613 33.73 -4.55 -40.69
C ASN A 613 33.12 -4.82 -39.31
N ASP A 614 33.04 -3.82 -38.44
CA ASP A 614 32.42 -3.97 -37.11
C ASP A 614 30.89 -4.08 -37.21
N ALA A 615 30.25 -3.27 -38.07
CA ALA A 615 28.83 -3.38 -38.38
C ALA A 615 28.49 -4.76 -38.98
N LYS A 616 29.32 -5.24 -39.94
CA LYS A 616 29.19 -6.59 -40.53
C LYS A 616 29.23 -7.67 -39.45
N LYS A 617 30.18 -7.56 -38.50
CA LYS A 617 30.32 -8.52 -37.40
C LYS A 617 29.11 -8.55 -36.47
N VAL A 618 28.50 -7.39 -36.18
CA VAL A 618 27.26 -7.33 -35.40
C VAL A 618 26.10 -7.98 -36.17
N MET A 619 25.91 -7.61 -37.44
CA MET A 619 24.87 -8.18 -38.29
C MET A 619 25.00 -9.71 -38.40
N LEU A 620 26.21 -10.21 -38.70
CA LEU A 620 26.47 -11.65 -38.83
C LEU A 620 26.12 -12.39 -37.55
N LYS A 621 26.58 -11.89 -36.38
CA LYS A 621 26.26 -12.51 -35.09
C LYS A 621 24.76 -12.49 -34.81
N MET A 622 24.06 -11.39 -35.07
CA MET A 622 22.62 -11.30 -34.84
C MET A 622 21.82 -12.22 -35.78
N VAL A 623 22.24 -12.37 -37.03
CA VAL A 623 21.57 -13.25 -38.00
C VAL A 623 21.85 -14.72 -37.68
N VAL A 624 23.12 -15.09 -37.52
CA VAL A 624 23.53 -16.47 -37.23
C VAL A 624 22.98 -16.92 -35.88
N ASP A 625 23.20 -16.16 -34.82
CA ASP A 625 22.77 -16.58 -33.50
C ASP A 625 21.30 -16.31 -33.22
N GLY A 626 20.73 -15.25 -33.80
CA GLY A 626 19.35 -14.83 -33.53
C GLY A 626 18.30 -15.44 -34.45
N LYS A 627 18.61 -15.64 -35.74
CA LYS A 627 17.66 -16.12 -36.76
C LYS A 627 17.93 -17.56 -37.20
N VAL A 628 19.19 -17.94 -37.40
CA VAL A 628 19.55 -19.30 -37.85
C VAL A 628 19.53 -20.27 -36.67
N ASN A 629 20.28 -19.96 -35.61
CA ASN A 629 20.42 -20.82 -34.44
C ASN A 629 19.39 -20.54 -33.33
N ASN A 630 18.64 -19.44 -33.43
CA ASN A 630 17.61 -19.02 -32.49
C ASN A 630 18.05 -18.90 -31.01
N LYS A 631 19.35 -18.79 -30.74
CA LYS A 631 19.93 -18.75 -29.38
C LYS A 631 19.42 -17.56 -28.57
N PHE A 632 19.20 -16.43 -29.24
CA PHE A 632 18.58 -15.24 -28.66
C PHE A 632 17.17 -15.54 -28.13
N GLY A 633 16.32 -16.12 -28.97
CA GLY A 633 14.93 -16.35 -28.64
C GLY A 633 14.77 -17.31 -27.47
N PHE A 634 15.52 -18.42 -27.45
CA PHE A 634 15.47 -19.37 -26.33
C PHE A 634 15.90 -18.74 -24.99
N ALA A 635 16.97 -17.94 -24.97
CA ALA A 635 17.40 -17.25 -23.75
C ALA A 635 16.38 -16.23 -23.23
N HIS A 636 15.61 -15.64 -24.15
CA HIS A 636 14.67 -14.55 -23.92
C HIS A 636 13.20 -14.98 -23.82
N THR A 637 12.91 -16.29 -23.80
CA THR A 637 11.52 -16.77 -23.92
C THR A 637 10.71 -16.71 -22.64
N GLN A 638 9.39 -16.50 -22.79
CA GLN A 638 8.45 -16.65 -21.69
C GLN A 638 8.59 -18.01 -21.00
N LEU A 639 8.67 -19.09 -21.78
CA LEU A 639 8.81 -20.43 -21.22
C LEU A 639 10.14 -20.62 -20.47
N GLY A 640 11.24 -20.03 -20.94
CA GLY A 640 12.53 -20.10 -20.24
C GLY A 640 12.46 -19.47 -18.85
N TYR A 641 11.77 -18.33 -18.73
CA TYR A 641 11.58 -17.65 -17.46
C TYR A 641 10.58 -18.37 -16.54
N ILE A 642 9.50 -18.95 -17.07
CA ILE A 642 8.58 -19.79 -16.30
C ILE A 642 9.30 -21.04 -15.76
N ALA A 643 10.02 -21.76 -16.63
CA ALA A 643 10.80 -22.92 -16.24
C ALA A 643 11.88 -22.59 -15.19
N TRP A 644 12.44 -21.37 -15.23
CA TRP A 644 13.35 -20.89 -14.19
C TRP A 644 12.63 -20.70 -12.86
N LEU A 645 11.52 -19.96 -12.84
CA LEU A 645 10.84 -19.68 -11.58
C LEU A 645 10.33 -20.95 -10.91
N ASP A 646 9.89 -21.94 -11.69
CA ASP A 646 9.48 -23.27 -11.21
C ASP A 646 10.58 -24.06 -10.49
N VAL A 647 11.84 -23.85 -10.86
CA VAL A 647 12.97 -24.52 -10.19
C VAL A 647 13.56 -23.65 -9.07
N MET A 648 13.13 -22.39 -8.99
CA MET A 648 13.56 -21.43 -7.98
C MET A 648 12.62 -21.41 -6.77
N TYR A 649 11.30 -21.53 -6.98
CA TYR A 649 10.24 -21.46 -5.97
C TYR A 649 9.25 -22.60 -6.10
#